data_AF-A0A2D7QM52-F1
#
_entry.id   AF-A0A2D7QM52-F1
#
_cell.length_a   1.000
_cell.length_b   1.000
_cell.length_c   1.000
_cell.angle_alpha   90.00
_cell.angle_beta   90.00
_cell.angle_gamma   90.00
#
_symmetry.space_group_name_H-M   'P 1'
#
loop_
_entity.id
_entity.type
_entity.pdbx_description
1 polymer ?
#
loop_
_entity_poly.entity_id
_entity_poly.type
_entity_poly.pdbx_seq_one_letter_code
_entity_poly.pdbx_strand_id
1 'polypeptide(L)'
;MQYRIWGVILVAFILVSTGCDRIPIRKKKQDTEDKTEMARTGEFRVKIRETGNLEPLISVEVKSNVSGEIEQLLIEEGDYVEKGQELLRLDDEQVSERRKQAQANLGSSRASLEQARSQTFLTEKRQSSDIQQLKNAVKSAEASLASVEATATQQLSSAQTDIERSRNMLEQDRIALSQAKITLQQADIQLEQNQANESSAKIEFDNVSAEYERQKDLYTKKYVSKKSLEDAELRLSQVKSSYQTAQKNVISQTKSIESQKRNIEARNRAIANRQATIRLQEQNLGTIKTSQEANTKRSKADLESAKIRLQQALETVEQETSVSINSEIQAQSGLLRAESALQSIDDELGWTVVKAPLSGRVTRLAFEEGEIVMGSRSGYGSQGPAILVISDLSKMVVKTRINEAEISKVALGQQAEITIDAYPNLLFSGEVTEIAPSANTGQGSSGVVAFEVVIEIATSEYELLPGMSANVDIIVFDEVSVLQLPIEAVIVSEMLTANVTVSNVDLGLLVPNQSVTLETLVGEKYESTVGKINANIDRHNVEVLLDKNSNGLRVGPTSIHLTSEGKFDLRDLSTNIEAERKYFVQLDDLNAPKLKKDKTKKRKRKKDKIEELKGTRTRVEVGQRNNTHFEITSGISSGAVVYVPSLDQLTRDNSSKR
;
A
#
# COMPACT_ATOMS: atom_id res chain seq x y z
N MET A 1 -79.66 -2.58 68.43
CA MET A 1 -80.32 -1.43 67.73
C MET A 1 -79.19 -0.49 67.34
N GLN A 2 -78.78 -0.30 66.09
CA GLN A 2 -79.52 0.37 65.02
C GLN A 2 -78.90 0.05 63.64
N TYR A 3 -78.87 -1.21 63.21
CA TYR A 3 -78.71 -1.59 61.80
C TYR A 3 -79.99 -1.32 60.97
N ARG A 4 -80.67 -0.20 61.23
CA ARG A 4 -81.96 0.16 60.60
C ARG A 4 -81.98 1.54 59.95
N ILE A 5 -80.85 2.25 59.89
CA ILE A 5 -80.79 3.63 59.34
C ILE A 5 -80.13 3.67 57.94
N TRP A 6 -79.28 2.70 57.58
CA TRP A 6 -78.69 2.63 56.23
C TRP A 6 -79.58 1.94 55.17
N GLY A 7 -80.61 1.19 55.59
CA GLY A 7 -81.55 0.52 54.69
C GLY A 7 -82.63 1.43 54.08
N VAL A 8 -82.81 2.65 54.60
CA VAL A 8 -83.86 3.59 54.13
C VAL A 8 -83.35 4.56 53.06
N ILE A 9 -82.03 4.79 52.99
CA ILE A 9 -81.41 5.66 51.97
C ILE A 9 -81.25 4.93 50.62
N LEU A 10 -81.12 3.60 50.64
CA LEU A 10 -80.96 2.78 49.42
C LEU A 10 -82.29 2.47 48.71
N VAL A 11 -83.42 2.55 49.42
CA VAL A 11 -84.77 2.38 48.84
C VAL A 11 -85.30 3.68 48.21
N ALA A 12 -84.80 4.85 48.63
CA ALA A 12 -85.14 6.14 48.01
C ALA A 12 -84.46 6.37 46.65
N PHE A 13 -83.34 5.70 46.38
CA PHE A 13 -82.65 5.79 45.08
C PHE A 13 -83.18 4.79 44.03
N ILE A 14 -83.81 3.69 44.48
CA ILE A 14 -84.36 2.64 43.60
C ILE A 14 -85.82 2.93 43.17
N LEU A 15 -86.48 3.94 43.77
CA LEU A 15 -87.84 4.37 43.39
C LEU A 15 -87.90 5.56 42.41
N VAL A 16 -86.76 6.04 41.89
CA VAL A 16 -86.71 7.05 40.79
C VAL A 16 -86.59 6.40 39.40
N SER A 17 -86.48 5.06 39.31
CA SER A 17 -86.35 4.33 38.03
C SER A 17 -87.65 3.69 37.50
N THR A 18 -88.82 3.98 38.08
CA THR A 18 -90.11 3.50 37.55
C THR A 18 -91.18 4.57 37.64
N GLY A 19 -91.48 5.19 36.49
CA GLY A 19 -92.70 5.97 36.29
C GLY A 19 -92.49 7.47 36.11
N CYS A 20 -92.03 7.87 34.93
CA CYS A 20 -92.40 9.18 34.39
C CYS A 20 -92.68 9.05 32.89
N ASP A 21 -93.78 9.67 32.50
CA ASP A 21 -94.59 9.38 31.33
C ASP A 21 -93.90 9.49 29.95
N ARG A 22 -94.49 8.73 29.02
CA ARG A 22 -94.33 8.82 27.58
C ARG A 22 -94.59 10.25 27.08
N ILE A 23 -93.52 11.02 26.91
CA ILE A 23 -93.50 12.23 26.08
C ILE A 23 -92.86 11.87 24.75
N PRO A 24 -93.58 11.90 23.61
CA PRO A 24 -92.97 11.69 22.31
C PRO A 24 -92.08 12.90 21.97
N ILE A 25 -90.77 12.75 22.17
CA ILE A 25 -89.76 13.70 21.70
C ILE A 25 -89.75 13.64 20.17
N ARG A 26 -90.54 14.52 19.59
CA ARG A 26 -90.55 14.86 18.17
C ARG A 26 -89.16 15.37 17.81
N LYS A 27 -88.37 14.58 17.08
CA LYS A 27 -87.10 15.02 16.46
C LYS A 27 -87.37 16.35 15.75
N LYS A 28 -86.87 17.44 16.33
CA LYS A 28 -86.88 18.76 15.71
C LYS A 28 -85.99 18.60 14.47
N LYS A 29 -86.61 18.56 13.29
CA LYS A 29 -85.90 18.78 12.02
C LYS A 29 -85.18 20.11 12.20
N GLN A 30 -83.86 20.04 12.31
CA GLN A 30 -83.00 21.20 12.26
C GLN A 30 -83.21 21.77 10.86
N ASP A 31 -83.68 23.02 10.80
CA ASP A 31 -83.69 23.77 9.55
C ASP A 31 -82.26 23.73 9.01
N THR A 32 -82.09 23.16 7.82
CA THR A 32 -80.82 23.20 7.08
C THR A 32 -80.58 24.64 6.68
N GLU A 33 -79.92 25.39 7.56
CA GLU A 33 -79.20 26.61 7.18
C GLU A 33 -77.93 26.17 6.47
N ASP A 34 -78.05 25.99 5.15
CA ASP A 34 -77.12 26.50 4.15
C ASP A 34 -75.86 27.18 4.74
N LYS A 35 -74.78 26.42 4.95
CA LYS A 35 -73.50 26.93 5.45
C LYS A 35 -72.72 27.53 4.29
N THR A 36 -72.31 28.79 4.42
CA THR A 36 -71.38 29.44 3.49
C THR A 36 -70.03 29.64 4.17
N GLU A 37 -68.94 29.44 3.43
CA GLU A 37 -67.56 29.65 3.85
C GLU A 37 -66.84 30.54 2.85
N MET A 38 -65.93 31.38 3.35
CA MET A 38 -65.17 32.31 2.50
C MET A 38 -63.79 31.71 2.17
N ALA A 39 -63.41 31.73 0.90
CA ALA A 39 -62.06 31.36 0.48
C ALA A 39 -61.06 32.32 1.13
N ARG A 40 -60.21 31.78 2.03
CA ARG A 40 -59.27 32.57 2.83
C ARG A 40 -57.84 32.15 2.58
N THR A 41 -56.93 33.11 2.54
CA THR A 41 -55.51 32.85 2.52
C THR A 41 -55.06 32.46 3.93
N GLY A 42 -54.32 31.36 4.03
CA GLY A 42 -53.79 30.87 5.30
C GLY A 42 -52.56 29.99 5.12
N GLU A 43 -51.93 29.68 6.25
CA GLU A 43 -50.78 28.81 6.33
C GLU A 43 -51.17 27.35 6.02
N PHE A 44 -50.44 26.71 5.11
CA PHE A 44 -50.65 25.33 4.70
C PHE A 44 -49.38 24.53 4.92
N ARG A 45 -49.42 23.62 5.90
CA ARG A 45 -48.33 22.68 6.19
C ARG A 45 -48.72 21.25 5.87
N VAL A 46 -47.88 20.56 5.10
CA VAL A 46 -47.99 19.13 4.84
C VAL A 46 -46.89 18.40 5.60
N LYS A 47 -47.30 17.48 6.46
CA LYS A 47 -46.41 16.65 7.28
C LYS A 47 -46.54 15.19 6.86
N ILE A 48 -45.41 14.50 6.75
CA ILE A 48 -45.35 13.04 6.70
C ILE A 48 -45.17 12.56 8.13
N ARG A 49 -46.11 11.73 8.61
CA ARG A 49 -46.06 11.15 9.95
C ARG A 49 -45.57 9.72 9.88
N GLU A 50 -44.46 9.43 10.53
CA GLU A 50 -43.91 8.08 10.65
C GLU A 50 -43.45 7.80 12.08
N THR A 51 -43.33 6.52 12.41
CA THR A 51 -42.79 6.06 13.70
C THR A 51 -41.35 5.60 13.53
N GLY A 52 -40.47 6.03 14.43
CA GLY A 52 -39.06 5.64 14.46
C GLY A 52 -38.60 5.24 15.86
N ASN A 53 -37.40 4.68 15.91
CA ASN A 53 -36.72 4.34 17.15
C ASN A 53 -35.56 5.29 17.39
N LEU A 54 -35.34 5.63 18.65
CA LEU A 54 -34.25 6.48 19.08
C LEU A 54 -32.96 5.67 19.24
N GLU A 55 -31.90 6.10 18.57
CA GLU A 55 -30.57 5.49 18.64
C GLU A 55 -29.50 6.56 18.90
N PRO A 56 -28.40 6.22 19.59
CA PRO A 56 -27.25 7.10 19.71
C PRO A 56 -26.53 7.23 18.36
N LEU A 57 -26.00 8.41 18.05
CA LEU A 57 -25.26 8.65 16.81
C LEU A 57 -24.00 7.77 16.72
N ILE A 58 -23.31 7.59 17.85
CA ILE A 58 -22.08 6.78 17.95
C ILE A 58 -22.28 5.75 19.06
N SER A 59 -22.13 4.48 18.70
CA SER A 59 -22.14 3.36 19.64
C SER A 59 -21.08 2.35 19.25
N VAL A 60 -20.31 1.86 20.22
CA VAL A 60 -19.26 0.87 20.00
C VAL A 60 -19.44 -0.31 20.95
N GLU A 61 -19.42 -1.50 20.36
CA GLU A 61 -19.35 -2.76 21.07
C GLU A 61 -17.90 -3.03 21.50
N VAL A 62 -17.68 -3.14 22.81
CA VAL A 62 -16.39 -3.50 23.36
C VAL A 62 -16.31 -5.02 23.49
N LYS A 63 -15.33 -5.62 22.82
CA LYS A 63 -15.08 -7.07 22.79
C LYS A 63 -13.69 -7.35 23.34
N SER A 64 -13.49 -8.53 23.92
CA SER A 64 -12.15 -8.97 24.31
C SER A 64 -11.39 -9.57 23.12
N ASN A 65 -10.08 -9.32 23.09
CA ASN A 65 -9.15 -9.99 22.19
C ASN A 65 -8.59 -11.30 22.76
N VAL A 66 -8.70 -11.51 24.07
CA VAL A 66 -8.23 -12.70 24.81
C VAL A 66 -9.39 -13.38 25.52
N SER A 67 -9.32 -14.71 25.63
CA SER A 67 -10.30 -15.45 26.43
C SER A 67 -9.82 -15.56 27.86
N GLY A 68 -10.71 -15.34 28.83
CA GLY A 68 -10.38 -15.38 30.25
C GLY A 68 -11.62 -15.16 31.12
N GLU A 69 -11.52 -15.52 32.39
CA GLU A 69 -12.52 -15.18 33.40
C GLU A 69 -12.40 -13.70 33.77
N ILE A 70 -13.53 -13.02 33.98
CA ILE A 70 -13.54 -11.63 34.49
C ILE A 70 -13.18 -11.67 35.97
N GLU A 71 -11.95 -11.29 36.30
CA GLU A 71 -11.47 -11.20 37.69
C GLU A 71 -12.10 -10.00 38.41
N GLN A 72 -12.21 -8.86 37.71
CA GLN A 72 -12.75 -7.63 38.27
C GLN A 72 -13.46 -6.79 37.23
N LEU A 73 -14.68 -6.35 37.55
CA LEU A 73 -15.47 -5.40 36.76
C LEU A 73 -15.49 -4.05 37.49
N LEU A 74 -15.02 -2.98 36.82
CA LEU A 74 -14.83 -1.66 37.43
C LEU A 74 -15.96 -0.67 37.14
N ILE A 75 -16.98 -1.11 36.39
CA ILE A 75 -18.08 -0.28 35.88
C ILE A 75 -19.40 -1.02 36.01
N GLU A 76 -20.49 -0.27 36.13
CA GLU A 76 -21.86 -0.78 36.09
C GLU A 76 -22.62 -0.25 34.86
N GLU A 77 -23.75 -0.89 34.53
CA GLU A 77 -24.62 -0.39 33.47
C GLU A 77 -25.21 0.97 33.87
N GLY A 78 -25.08 1.96 32.98
CA GLY A 78 -25.46 3.36 33.22
C GLY A 78 -24.29 4.28 33.55
N ASP A 79 -23.12 3.76 33.91
CA ASP A 79 -21.95 4.58 34.24
C ASP A 79 -21.41 5.34 33.02
N TYR A 80 -20.90 6.55 33.27
CA TYR A 80 -20.15 7.32 32.28
C TYR A 80 -18.67 6.96 32.35
N VAL A 81 -18.09 6.67 31.20
CA VAL A 81 -16.67 6.30 31.06
C VAL A 81 -15.95 7.23 30.10
N GLU A 82 -14.68 7.49 30.38
CA GLU A 82 -13.79 8.26 29.52
C GLU A 82 -12.99 7.35 28.57
N LYS A 83 -12.64 7.85 27.38
CA LYS A 83 -11.76 7.14 26.45
C LYS A 83 -10.44 6.74 27.13
N GLY A 84 -10.14 5.45 27.09
CA GLY A 84 -8.94 4.85 27.69
C GLY A 84 -9.09 4.47 29.17
N GLN A 85 -10.23 4.77 29.79
CA GLN A 85 -10.56 4.30 31.13
C GLN A 85 -10.61 2.78 31.16
N GLU A 86 -10.09 2.21 32.24
CA GLU A 86 -10.14 0.78 32.51
C GLU A 86 -11.57 0.36 32.88
N LEU A 87 -12.10 -0.65 32.18
CA LEU A 87 -13.48 -1.10 32.36
C LEU A 87 -13.54 -2.41 33.16
N LEU A 88 -12.64 -3.34 32.87
CA LEU A 88 -12.53 -4.62 33.55
C LEU A 88 -11.14 -5.23 33.37
N ARG A 89 -10.85 -6.20 34.23
CA ARG A 89 -9.65 -7.04 34.22
C ARG A 89 -10.05 -8.50 34.04
N LEU A 90 -9.39 -9.16 33.11
CA LEU A 90 -9.45 -10.60 32.93
C LEU A 90 -8.30 -11.26 33.71
N ASP A 91 -8.52 -12.48 34.18
CA ASP A 91 -7.48 -13.30 34.83
C ASP A 91 -6.24 -13.42 33.91
N ASP A 92 -5.12 -12.91 34.41
CA ASP A 92 -3.85 -12.86 33.69
C ASP A 92 -2.86 -13.95 34.12
N GLU A 93 -3.21 -14.83 35.06
CA GLU A 93 -2.26 -15.77 35.69
C GLU A 93 -1.55 -16.61 34.62
N GLN A 94 -2.32 -17.20 33.69
CA GLN A 94 -1.77 -18.01 32.60
C GLN A 94 -0.88 -17.21 31.65
N VAL A 95 -1.27 -15.97 31.31
CA VAL A 95 -0.52 -15.11 30.39
C VAL A 95 0.77 -14.63 31.05
N SER A 96 0.72 -14.30 32.34
CA SER A 96 1.87 -13.89 33.15
C SER A 96 2.91 -15.01 33.30
N GLU A 97 2.48 -16.27 33.45
CA GLU A 97 3.36 -17.42 33.48
C GLU A 97 3.99 -17.68 32.11
N ARG A 98 3.22 -17.56 31.02
CA ARG A 98 3.78 -17.61 29.66
C ARG A 98 4.82 -16.49 29.43
N ARG A 99 4.57 -15.29 29.95
CA ARG A 99 5.53 -14.17 29.89
C ARG A 99 6.82 -14.49 30.64
N LYS A 100 6.74 -15.04 31.85
CA LYS A 100 7.93 -15.47 32.61
C LYS A 100 8.74 -16.52 31.84
N GLN A 101 8.08 -17.51 31.23
CA GLN A 101 8.74 -18.51 30.39
C GLN A 101 9.40 -17.90 29.15
N ALA A 102 8.70 -16.98 28.45
CA ALA A 102 9.25 -16.27 27.30
C ALA A 102 10.45 -15.39 27.67
N GLN A 103 10.42 -14.74 28.84
CA GLN A 103 11.52 -13.94 29.36
C GLN A 103 12.74 -14.82 29.72
N ALA A 104 12.52 -16.00 30.31
CA ALA A 104 13.59 -16.97 30.54
C ALA A 104 14.21 -17.45 29.22
N ASN A 105 13.38 -17.75 28.22
CA ASN A 105 13.82 -18.13 26.87
C ASN A 105 14.63 -17.01 26.20
N LEU A 106 14.20 -15.74 26.34
CA LEU A 106 14.95 -14.58 25.86
C LEU A 106 16.33 -14.50 26.52
N GLY A 107 16.40 -14.71 27.83
CA GLY A 107 17.67 -14.79 28.57
C GLY A 107 18.60 -15.88 28.04
N SER A 108 18.06 -17.08 27.78
CA SER A 108 18.80 -18.20 27.18
C SER A 108 19.31 -17.87 25.77
N SER A 109 18.47 -17.28 24.92
CA SER A 109 18.88 -16.86 23.57
C SER A 109 19.95 -15.78 23.59
N ARG A 110 19.86 -14.84 24.54
CA ARG A 110 20.88 -13.79 24.72
C ARG A 110 22.23 -14.36 25.17
N ALA A 111 22.21 -15.28 26.13
CA ALA A 111 23.42 -15.99 26.54
C ALA A 111 24.04 -16.80 25.39
N SER A 112 23.21 -17.42 24.55
CA SER A 112 23.65 -18.16 23.37
C SER A 112 24.34 -17.25 22.33
N LEU A 113 23.81 -16.04 22.11
CA LEU A 113 24.46 -15.04 21.25
C LEU A 113 25.81 -14.58 21.81
N GLU A 114 25.88 -14.32 23.12
CA GLU A 114 27.12 -13.90 23.76
C GLU A 114 28.21 -14.98 23.71
N GLN A 115 27.81 -16.24 23.89
CA GLN A 115 28.70 -17.39 23.72
C GLN A 115 29.19 -17.51 22.27
N ALA A 116 28.30 -17.34 21.28
CA ALA A 116 28.67 -17.36 19.87
C ALA A 116 29.69 -16.25 19.54
N ARG A 117 29.45 -15.02 20.01
CA ARG A 117 30.37 -13.89 19.86
C ARG A 117 31.73 -14.13 20.50
N SER A 118 31.73 -14.63 21.73
CA SER A 118 32.95 -14.97 22.45
C SER A 118 33.75 -16.03 21.69
N GLN A 119 33.08 -17.04 21.14
CA GLN A 119 33.72 -18.07 20.33
C GLN A 119 34.32 -17.49 19.04
N THR A 120 33.60 -16.62 18.32
CA THR A 120 34.11 -15.92 17.13
C THR A 120 35.37 -15.11 17.47
N PHE A 121 35.32 -14.32 18.55
CA PHE A 121 36.47 -13.52 19.00
C PHE A 121 37.70 -14.38 19.33
N LEU A 122 37.51 -15.50 20.03
CA LEU A 122 38.60 -16.42 20.35
C LEU A 122 39.20 -17.08 19.10
N THR A 123 38.34 -17.49 18.16
CA THR A 123 38.76 -18.06 16.86
C THR A 123 39.60 -17.05 16.08
N GLU A 124 39.11 -15.81 15.91
CA GLU A 124 39.84 -14.74 15.22
C GLU A 124 41.19 -14.44 15.90
N LYS A 125 41.23 -14.39 17.24
CA LYS A 125 42.49 -14.18 17.97
C LYS A 125 43.49 -15.29 17.74
N ARG A 126 43.07 -16.55 17.83
CA ARG A 126 43.92 -17.72 17.57
C ARG A 126 44.46 -17.68 16.14
N GLN A 127 43.58 -17.47 15.16
CA GLN A 127 43.95 -17.39 13.75
C GLN A 127 44.90 -16.23 13.44
N SER A 128 44.68 -15.06 14.04
CA SER A 128 45.56 -13.90 13.85
C SER A 128 46.99 -14.18 14.34
N SER A 129 47.12 -14.90 15.47
CA SER A 129 48.40 -15.37 15.98
C SER A 129 49.05 -16.39 15.04
N ASP A 130 48.28 -17.37 14.55
CA ASP A 130 48.78 -18.40 13.63
C ASP A 130 49.26 -17.80 12.29
N ILE A 131 48.50 -16.85 11.72
CA ILE A 131 48.90 -16.08 10.53
C ILE A 131 50.19 -15.31 10.81
N GLN A 132 50.33 -14.70 11.98
CA GLN A 132 51.54 -13.95 12.34
C GLN A 132 52.76 -14.87 12.43
N GLN A 133 52.62 -16.07 12.99
CA GLN A 133 53.69 -17.07 13.02
C GLN A 133 54.08 -17.52 11.61
N LEU A 134 53.11 -17.77 10.73
CA LEU A 134 53.37 -18.16 9.34
C LEU A 134 54.01 -17.04 8.52
N LYS A 135 53.60 -15.79 8.71
CA LYS A 135 54.27 -14.61 8.12
C LYS A 135 55.73 -14.51 8.57
N ASN A 136 55.99 -14.74 9.85
CA ASN A 136 57.36 -14.78 10.36
C ASN A 136 58.17 -15.95 9.76
N ALA A 137 57.54 -17.11 9.56
CA ALA A 137 58.18 -18.25 8.90
C ALA A 137 58.57 -17.93 7.44
N VAL A 138 57.68 -17.29 6.67
CA VAL A 138 57.99 -16.82 5.31
C VAL A 138 59.17 -15.86 5.32
N LYS A 139 59.14 -14.84 6.19
CA LYS A 139 60.23 -13.88 6.33
C LYS A 139 61.57 -14.56 6.70
N SER A 140 61.53 -15.59 7.54
CA SER A 140 62.73 -16.36 7.89
C SER A 140 63.27 -17.18 6.72
N ALA A 141 62.40 -17.74 5.88
CA ALA A 141 62.78 -18.47 4.68
C ALA A 141 63.35 -17.55 3.60
N GLU A 142 62.80 -16.35 3.44
CA GLU A 142 63.34 -15.29 2.56
C GLU A 142 64.74 -14.87 2.99
N ALA A 143 64.94 -14.61 4.29
CA ALA A 143 66.26 -14.29 4.83
C ALA A 143 67.27 -15.43 4.64
N SER A 144 66.82 -16.68 4.80
CA SER A 144 67.65 -17.87 4.57
C SER A 144 68.08 -17.97 3.11
N LEU A 145 67.17 -17.79 2.16
CA LEU A 145 67.48 -17.78 0.73
C LEU A 145 68.50 -16.69 0.39
N ALA A 146 68.29 -15.46 0.88
CA ALA A 146 69.21 -14.35 0.65
C ALA A 146 70.62 -14.64 1.20
N SER A 147 70.72 -15.29 2.37
CA SER A 147 72.00 -15.68 2.96
C SER A 147 72.73 -16.76 2.15
N VAL A 148 71.99 -17.71 1.57
CA VAL A 148 72.54 -18.76 0.71
C VAL A 148 73.03 -18.16 -0.61
N GLU A 149 72.26 -17.25 -1.21
CA GLU A 149 72.67 -16.56 -2.44
C GLU A 149 73.92 -15.70 -2.21
N ALA A 150 73.99 -14.94 -1.12
CA ALA A 150 75.17 -14.15 -0.77
C ALA A 150 76.42 -15.03 -0.55
N THR A 151 76.24 -16.17 0.15
CA THR A 151 77.33 -17.14 0.38
C THR A 151 77.79 -17.77 -0.94
N ALA A 152 76.86 -18.10 -1.84
CA ALA A 152 77.17 -18.65 -3.16
C ALA A 152 77.98 -17.65 -4.00
N THR A 153 77.56 -16.38 -4.04
CA THR A 153 78.29 -15.33 -4.75
C THR A 153 79.71 -15.16 -4.21
N GLN A 154 79.87 -15.14 -2.89
CA GLN A 154 81.18 -15.01 -2.25
C GLN A 154 82.12 -16.18 -2.61
N GLN A 155 81.64 -17.42 -2.50
CA GLN A 155 82.44 -18.61 -2.79
C GLN A 155 82.81 -18.73 -4.28
N LEU A 156 81.89 -18.40 -5.18
CA LEU A 156 82.14 -18.39 -6.62
C LEU A 156 83.17 -17.31 -6.97
N SER A 157 83.04 -16.11 -6.42
CA SER A 157 83.99 -15.01 -6.62
C SER A 157 85.39 -15.36 -6.12
N SER A 158 85.51 -15.97 -4.93
CA SER A 158 86.81 -16.40 -4.42
C SER A 158 87.45 -17.47 -5.30
N ALA A 159 86.69 -18.48 -5.72
CA ALA A 159 87.20 -19.56 -6.57
C ALA A 159 87.61 -19.06 -7.97
N GLN A 160 86.85 -18.11 -8.54
CA GLN A 160 87.22 -17.46 -9.80
C GLN A 160 88.50 -16.63 -9.66
N THR A 161 88.64 -15.89 -8.55
CA THR A 161 89.84 -15.09 -8.28
C THR A 161 91.08 -15.98 -8.13
N ASP A 162 90.95 -17.17 -7.53
CA ASP A 162 92.05 -18.14 -7.43
C ASP A 162 92.50 -18.65 -8.80
N ILE A 163 91.55 -18.99 -9.68
CA ILE A 163 91.83 -19.43 -11.04
C ILE A 163 92.52 -18.32 -11.84
N GLU A 164 92.02 -17.08 -11.76
CA GLU A 164 92.63 -15.94 -12.45
C GLU A 164 94.05 -15.65 -11.94
N ARG A 165 94.28 -15.73 -10.62
CA ARG A 165 95.64 -15.66 -10.06
C ARG A 165 96.55 -16.74 -10.64
N SER A 166 96.08 -17.99 -10.72
CA SER A 166 96.85 -19.09 -11.30
C SER A 166 97.08 -18.95 -12.81
N ARG A 167 96.12 -18.38 -13.57
CA ARG A 167 96.28 -18.04 -15.00
C ARG A 167 97.33 -16.97 -15.21
N ASN A 168 97.32 -15.90 -14.42
CA ASN A 168 98.35 -14.85 -14.48
C ASN A 168 99.75 -15.42 -14.18
N MET A 169 99.85 -16.30 -13.18
CA MET A 169 101.09 -17.01 -12.88
C MET A 169 101.53 -17.95 -14.03
N LEU A 170 100.60 -18.59 -14.75
CA LEU A 170 100.93 -19.42 -15.92
C LEU A 170 101.53 -18.58 -17.04
N GLU A 171 100.99 -17.38 -17.26
CA GLU A 171 101.51 -16.46 -18.25
C GLU A 171 102.92 -15.98 -17.90
N GLN A 172 103.18 -15.68 -16.61
CA GLN A 172 104.54 -15.39 -16.14
C GLN A 172 105.52 -16.54 -16.38
N ASP A 173 105.11 -17.80 -16.16
CA ASP A 173 105.96 -18.97 -16.45
C ASP A 173 106.25 -19.12 -17.96
N ARG A 174 105.26 -18.83 -18.82
CA ARG A 174 105.42 -18.85 -20.29
C ARG A 174 106.39 -17.78 -20.77
N ILE A 175 106.31 -16.58 -20.21
CA ILE A 175 107.26 -15.50 -20.49
C ILE A 175 108.67 -15.93 -20.06
N ALA A 176 108.83 -16.50 -18.86
CA ALA A 176 110.12 -16.99 -18.37
C ALA A 176 110.69 -18.12 -19.26
N LEU A 177 109.84 -19.03 -19.76
CA LEU A 177 110.24 -20.06 -20.74
C LEU A 177 110.71 -19.42 -22.05
N SER A 178 109.99 -18.42 -22.55
CA SER A 178 110.37 -17.70 -23.77
C SER A 178 111.74 -17.04 -23.62
N GLN A 179 111.97 -16.34 -22.50
CA GLN A 179 113.28 -15.75 -22.17
C GLN A 179 114.38 -16.81 -22.12
N ALA A 180 114.15 -17.95 -21.47
CA ALA A 180 115.12 -19.04 -21.42
C ALA A 180 115.45 -19.62 -22.81
N LYS A 181 114.46 -19.72 -23.71
CA LYS A 181 114.69 -20.13 -25.11
C LYS A 181 115.52 -19.11 -25.88
N ILE A 182 115.28 -17.81 -25.68
CA ILE A 182 116.10 -16.75 -26.28
C ILE A 182 117.55 -16.85 -25.79
N THR A 183 117.77 -17.06 -24.49
CA THR A 183 119.11 -17.26 -23.93
C THR A 183 119.80 -18.50 -24.50
N LEU A 184 119.07 -19.60 -24.69
CA LEU A 184 119.60 -20.79 -25.36
C LEU A 184 120.02 -20.47 -26.79
N GLN A 185 119.17 -19.77 -27.56
CA GLN A 185 119.49 -19.38 -28.94
C GLN A 185 120.74 -18.49 -29.01
N GLN A 186 120.90 -17.53 -28.10
CA GLN A 186 122.12 -16.72 -28.00
C GLN A 186 123.34 -17.59 -27.68
N ALA A 187 123.18 -18.58 -26.78
CA ALA A 187 124.25 -19.51 -26.44
C ALA A 187 124.65 -20.41 -27.63
N ASP A 188 123.69 -20.83 -28.46
CA ASP A 188 123.91 -21.58 -29.69
C ASP A 188 124.67 -20.73 -30.74
N ILE A 189 124.29 -19.45 -30.91
CA ILE A 189 125.03 -18.51 -31.78
C ILE A 189 126.49 -18.36 -31.30
N GLN A 190 126.72 -18.25 -29.99
CA GLN A 190 128.08 -18.16 -29.44
C GLN A 190 128.87 -19.46 -29.64
N LEU A 191 128.21 -20.62 -29.56
CA LEU A 191 128.84 -21.91 -29.85
C LEU A 191 129.28 -21.97 -31.31
N GLU A 192 128.45 -21.54 -32.25
CA GLU A 192 128.78 -21.48 -33.67
C GLU A 192 129.99 -20.57 -33.93
N GLN A 193 130.06 -19.40 -33.29
CA GLN A 193 131.24 -18.53 -33.33
C GLN A 193 132.49 -19.22 -32.74
N ASN A 194 132.36 -19.92 -31.61
CA ASN A 194 133.47 -20.65 -31.00
C ASN A 194 133.94 -21.81 -31.88
N GLN A 195 133.03 -22.49 -32.58
CA GLN A 195 133.35 -23.56 -33.54
C GLN A 195 134.03 -23.01 -34.79
N ALA A 196 133.60 -21.85 -35.30
CA ALA A 196 134.29 -21.16 -36.38
C ALA A 196 135.72 -20.80 -35.96
N ASN A 197 135.91 -20.27 -34.75
CA ASN A 197 137.23 -19.95 -34.20
C ASN A 197 138.10 -21.21 -33.99
N GLU A 198 137.54 -22.30 -33.48
CA GLU A 198 138.24 -23.60 -33.37
C GLU A 198 138.66 -24.12 -34.75
N SER A 199 137.77 -24.05 -35.74
CA SER A 199 138.04 -24.48 -37.11
C SER A 199 139.18 -23.67 -37.74
N SER A 200 139.16 -22.34 -37.60
CA SER A 200 140.27 -21.48 -38.04
C SER A 200 141.58 -21.79 -37.33
N ALA A 201 141.56 -21.93 -36.00
CA ALA A 201 142.74 -22.29 -35.21
C ALA A 201 143.27 -23.69 -35.56
N LYS A 202 142.39 -24.62 -35.95
CA LYS A 202 142.76 -25.95 -36.41
C LYS A 202 143.44 -25.91 -37.77
N ILE A 203 142.90 -25.15 -38.73
CA ILE A 203 143.54 -24.95 -40.03
C ILE A 203 144.93 -24.36 -39.86
N GLU A 204 145.10 -23.36 -38.98
CA GLU A 204 146.40 -22.79 -38.67
C GLU A 204 147.34 -23.80 -38.01
N PHE A 205 146.85 -24.57 -37.03
CA PHE A 205 147.61 -25.65 -36.39
C PHE A 205 148.07 -26.70 -37.41
N ASP A 206 147.19 -27.15 -38.31
CA ASP A 206 147.48 -28.16 -39.32
C ASP A 206 148.53 -27.63 -40.31
N ASN A 207 148.40 -26.38 -40.78
CA ASN A 207 149.39 -25.72 -41.65
C ASN A 207 150.76 -25.58 -40.99
N VAL A 208 150.80 -25.11 -39.74
CA VAL A 208 152.06 -24.93 -38.99
C VAL A 208 152.67 -26.28 -38.61
N SER A 209 151.86 -27.30 -38.33
CA SER A 209 152.32 -28.68 -38.09
C SER A 209 152.99 -29.27 -39.34
N ALA A 210 152.38 -29.07 -40.51
CA ALA A 210 152.94 -29.51 -41.78
C ALA A 210 154.27 -28.81 -42.09
N GLU A 211 154.37 -27.50 -41.86
CA GLU A 211 155.62 -26.74 -42.05
C GLU A 211 156.70 -27.14 -41.04
N TYR A 212 156.33 -27.41 -39.77
CA TYR A 212 157.26 -27.96 -38.78
C TYR A 212 157.82 -29.32 -39.20
N GLU A 213 156.95 -30.26 -39.62
CA GLU A 213 157.40 -31.57 -40.11
C GLU A 213 158.28 -31.44 -41.36
N ARG A 214 157.96 -30.50 -42.26
CA ARG A 214 158.82 -30.17 -43.41
C ARG A 214 160.19 -29.63 -42.96
N GLN A 215 160.25 -28.69 -42.01
CA GLN A 215 161.52 -28.16 -41.51
C GLN A 215 162.34 -29.20 -40.76
N LYS A 216 161.68 -30.10 -40.03
CA LYS A 216 162.30 -31.23 -39.34
C LYS A 216 162.93 -32.20 -40.33
N ASP A 217 162.27 -32.51 -41.43
CA ASP A 217 162.82 -33.32 -42.53
C ASP A 217 163.99 -32.61 -43.26
N LEU A 218 163.91 -31.29 -43.46
CA LEU A 218 165.01 -30.51 -44.03
C LEU A 218 166.22 -30.43 -43.08
N TYR A 219 165.98 -30.38 -41.77
CA TYR A 219 167.03 -30.38 -40.74
C TYR A 219 167.74 -31.72 -40.64
N THR A 220 167.02 -32.85 -40.69
CA THR A 220 167.63 -34.20 -40.74
C THR A 220 168.46 -34.37 -42.00
N LYS A 221 168.06 -33.74 -43.12
CA LYS A 221 168.83 -33.67 -44.37
C LYS A 221 169.92 -32.58 -44.38
N LYS A 222 170.14 -31.84 -43.28
CA LYS A 222 171.14 -30.77 -43.06
C LYS A 222 170.99 -29.51 -43.94
N TYR A 223 169.79 -29.23 -44.46
CA TYR A 223 169.52 -28.06 -45.32
C TYR A 223 169.07 -26.79 -44.56
N VAL A 224 168.74 -26.88 -43.27
CA VAL A 224 168.33 -25.75 -42.41
C VAL A 224 169.03 -25.79 -41.04
N SER A 225 169.08 -24.66 -40.34
CA SER A 225 169.78 -24.53 -39.04
C SER A 225 168.95 -25.06 -37.85
N LYS A 226 169.61 -25.50 -36.76
CA LYS A 226 168.94 -25.95 -35.53
C LYS A 226 168.01 -24.88 -34.95
N LYS A 227 168.44 -23.62 -34.97
CA LYS A 227 167.63 -22.47 -34.51
C LYS A 227 166.31 -22.36 -35.28
N SER A 228 166.33 -22.58 -36.59
CA SER A 228 165.11 -22.53 -37.43
C SER A 228 164.09 -23.60 -37.02
N LEU A 229 164.57 -24.81 -36.70
CA LEU A 229 163.71 -25.89 -36.19
C LEU A 229 163.14 -25.57 -34.80
N GLU A 230 163.96 -25.03 -33.89
CA GLU A 230 163.54 -24.58 -32.55
C GLU A 230 162.50 -23.44 -32.64
N ASP A 231 162.67 -22.50 -33.58
CA ASP A 231 161.70 -21.42 -33.83
C ASP A 231 160.37 -21.99 -34.39
N ALA A 232 160.42 -23.00 -35.27
CA ALA A 232 159.24 -23.69 -35.79
C ALA A 232 158.52 -24.52 -34.71
N GLU A 233 159.28 -25.16 -33.79
CA GLU A 233 158.74 -25.87 -32.64
C GLU A 233 158.02 -24.94 -31.66
N LEU A 234 158.62 -23.78 -31.36
CA LEU A 234 158.00 -22.75 -30.53
C LEU A 234 156.68 -22.27 -31.14
N ARG A 235 156.67 -22.02 -32.46
CA ARG A 235 155.46 -21.61 -33.19
C ARG A 235 154.38 -22.68 -33.17
N LEU A 236 154.74 -23.94 -33.37
CA LEU A 236 153.82 -25.09 -33.26
C LEU A 236 153.22 -25.19 -31.86
N SER A 237 154.04 -25.06 -30.81
CA SER A 237 153.59 -25.09 -29.42
C SER A 237 152.59 -23.96 -29.10
N GLN A 238 152.86 -22.74 -29.59
CA GLN A 238 151.98 -21.58 -29.43
C GLN A 238 150.61 -21.79 -30.11
N VAL A 239 150.62 -22.25 -31.36
CA VAL A 239 149.37 -22.52 -32.10
C VAL A 239 148.61 -23.72 -31.53
N LYS A 240 149.32 -24.76 -31.05
CA LYS A 240 148.72 -25.89 -30.32
C LYS A 240 147.97 -25.43 -29.07
N SER A 241 148.57 -24.54 -28.27
CA SER A 241 147.91 -23.96 -27.10
C SER A 241 146.69 -23.11 -27.48
N SER A 242 146.78 -22.38 -28.59
CA SER A 242 145.66 -21.59 -29.15
C SER A 242 144.49 -22.50 -29.55
N TYR A 243 144.75 -23.55 -30.34
CA TYR A 243 143.74 -24.55 -30.73
C TYR A 243 143.13 -25.26 -29.52
N GLN A 244 143.94 -25.69 -28.55
CA GLN A 244 143.43 -26.31 -27.31
C GLN A 244 142.53 -25.35 -26.50
N THR A 245 142.84 -24.06 -26.50
CA THR A 245 142.00 -23.05 -25.83
C THR A 245 140.68 -22.88 -26.58
N ALA A 246 140.71 -22.81 -27.92
CA ALA A 246 139.50 -22.76 -28.73
C ALA A 246 138.62 -24.00 -28.53
N GLN A 247 139.21 -25.20 -28.50
CA GLN A 247 138.50 -26.45 -28.18
C GLN A 247 137.88 -26.44 -26.78
N LYS A 248 138.60 -25.95 -25.76
CA LYS A 248 138.05 -25.79 -24.40
C LYS A 248 136.87 -24.81 -24.37
N ASN A 249 136.93 -23.73 -25.14
CA ASN A 249 135.83 -22.76 -25.25
C ASN A 249 134.57 -23.39 -25.86
N VAL A 250 134.72 -24.23 -26.89
CA VAL A 250 133.61 -25.01 -27.47
C VAL A 250 133.02 -25.95 -26.43
N ILE A 251 133.84 -26.77 -25.76
CA ILE A 251 133.36 -27.72 -24.74
C ILE A 251 132.65 -26.99 -23.58
N SER A 252 133.23 -25.89 -23.09
CA SER A 252 132.63 -25.08 -22.03
C SER A 252 131.27 -24.52 -22.45
N GLN A 253 131.18 -24.01 -23.68
CA GLN A 253 129.93 -23.48 -24.22
C GLN A 253 128.89 -24.58 -24.46
N THR A 254 129.28 -25.78 -24.91
CA THR A 254 128.38 -26.93 -25.05
C THR A 254 127.79 -27.34 -23.68
N LYS A 255 128.61 -27.38 -22.63
CA LYS A 255 128.12 -27.63 -21.26
C LYS A 255 127.16 -26.55 -20.77
N SER A 256 127.43 -25.29 -21.11
CA SER A 256 126.54 -24.16 -20.83
C SER A 256 125.17 -24.35 -21.51
N ILE A 257 125.15 -24.71 -22.79
CA ILE A 257 123.93 -25.03 -23.55
C ILE A 257 123.16 -26.19 -22.92
N GLU A 258 123.82 -27.26 -22.52
CA GLU A 258 123.18 -28.39 -21.84
C GLU A 258 122.51 -27.95 -20.53
N SER A 259 123.17 -27.07 -19.76
CA SER A 259 122.58 -26.46 -18.57
C SER A 259 121.35 -25.60 -18.89
N GLN A 260 121.38 -24.83 -19.98
CA GLN A 260 120.22 -24.04 -20.43
C GLN A 260 119.06 -24.93 -20.90
N LYS A 261 119.34 -26.05 -21.58
CA LYS A 261 118.32 -27.06 -21.96
C LYS A 261 117.65 -27.65 -20.71
N ARG A 262 118.42 -28.01 -19.68
CA ARG A 262 117.86 -28.47 -18.39
C ARG A 262 116.99 -27.40 -17.71
N ASN A 263 117.38 -26.12 -17.78
CA ASN A 263 116.57 -25.01 -17.29
C ASN A 263 115.23 -24.91 -18.04
N ILE A 264 115.25 -24.99 -19.38
CA ILE A 264 114.03 -25.00 -20.21
C ILE A 264 113.11 -26.18 -19.84
N GLU A 265 113.65 -27.38 -19.66
CA GLU A 265 112.86 -28.53 -19.18
C GLU A 265 112.22 -28.27 -17.81
N ALA A 266 112.96 -27.69 -16.87
CA ALA A 266 112.43 -27.33 -15.56
C ALA A 266 111.28 -26.31 -15.68
N ARG A 267 111.39 -25.32 -16.57
CA ARG A 267 110.32 -24.36 -16.88
C ARG A 267 109.10 -25.03 -17.51
N ASN A 268 109.30 -25.95 -18.44
CA ASN A 268 108.20 -26.73 -19.03
C ASN A 268 107.46 -27.57 -17.96
N ARG A 269 108.18 -28.19 -17.01
CA ARG A 269 107.57 -28.91 -15.89
C ARG A 269 106.77 -27.96 -14.97
N ALA A 270 107.29 -26.77 -14.70
CA ALA A 270 106.59 -25.76 -13.91
C ALA A 270 105.26 -25.35 -14.57
N ILE A 271 105.27 -25.11 -15.88
CA ILE A 271 104.07 -24.81 -16.69
C ILE A 271 103.07 -25.97 -16.61
N ALA A 272 103.52 -27.22 -16.80
CA ALA A 272 102.66 -28.39 -16.73
C ALA A 272 101.98 -28.54 -15.35
N ASN A 273 102.74 -28.32 -14.27
CA ASN A 273 102.22 -28.32 -12.90
C ASN A 273 101.19 -27.21 -12.68
N ARG A 274 101.44 -26.01 -13.23
CA ARG A 274 100.51 -24.88 -13.12
C ARG A 274 99.22 -25.12 -13.91
N GLN A 275 99.32 -25.72 -15.10
CA GLN A 275 98.16 -26.16 -15.87
C GLN A 275 97.35 -27.26 -15.17
N ALA A 276 98.01 -28.20 -14.48
CA ALA A 276 97.33 -29.20 -13.67
C ALA A 276 96.57 -28.56 -12.49
N THR A 277 97.18 -27.56 -11.85
CA THR A 277 96.55 -26.80 -10.75
C THR A 277 95.29 -26.07 -11.22
N ILE A 278 95.37 -25.37 -12.37
CA ILE A 278 94.20 -24.68 -12.96
C ILE A 278 93.08 -25.67 -13.28
N ARG A 279 93.40 -26.82 -13.89
CA ARG A 279 92.40 -27.86 -14.19
C ARG A 279 91.68 -28.37 -12.93
N LEU A 280 92.42 -28.59 -11.85
CA LEU A 280 91.84 -28.99 -10.56
C LEU A 280 90.94 -27.90 -9.98
N GLN A 281 91.38 -26.63 -10.01
CA GLN A 281 90.57 -25.51 -9.55
C GLN A 281 89.29 -25.33 -10.38
N GLU A 282 89.36 -25.51 -11.71
CA GLU A 282 88.20 -25.48 -12.60
C GLU A 282 87.22 -26.61 -12.31
N GLN A 283 87.71 -27.82 -12.02
CA GLN A 283 86.87 -28.93 -11.55
C GLN A 283 86.21 -28.60 -10.22
N ASN A 284 86.97 -28.07 -9.24
CA ASN A 284 86.42 -27.65 -7.95
C ASN A 284 85.35 -26.57 -8.12
N LEU A 285 85.58 -25.58 -8.99
CA LEU A 285 84.58 -24.56 -9.32
C LEU A 285 83.29 -25.20 -9.90
N GLY A 286 83.43 -26.22 -10.75
CA GLY A 286 82.29 -26.99 -11.24
C GLY A 286 81.49 -27.64 -10.12
N THR A 287 82.15 -28.26 -9.15
CA THR A 287 81.50 -28.87 -7.97
C THR A 287 80.86 -27.84 -7.04
N ILE A 288 81.49 -26.67 -6.87
CA ILE A 288 80.93 -25.56 -6.08
C ILE A 288 79.66 -25.05 -6.74
N LYS A 289 79.66 -24.85 -8.07
CA LYS A 289 78.46 -24.41 -8.81
C LYS A 289 77.29 -25.36 -8.63
N THR A 290 77.49 -26.66 -8.86
CA THR A 290 76.41 -27.65 -8.73
C THR A 290 75.90 -27.77 -7.29
N SER A 291 76.80 -27.69 -6.30
CA SER A 291 76.42 -27.68 -4.88
C SER A 291 75.60 -26.43 -4.52
N GLN A 292 75.99 -25.25 -5.00
CA GLN A 292 75.27 -24.00 -4.74
C GLN A 292 73.93 -23.93 -5.48
N GLU A 293 73.84 -24.45 -6.70
CA GLU A 293 72.57 -24.60 -7.43
C GLU A 293 71.60 -25.52 -6.69
N ALA A 294 72.09 -26.62 -6.12
CA ALA A 294 71.27 -27.50 -5.30
C ALA A 294 70.79 -26.80 -4.00
N ASN A 295 71.66 -26.07 -3.32
CA ASN A 295 71.33 -25.33 -2.08
C ASN A 295 70.32 -24.20 -2.31
N THR A 296 70.50 -23.43 -3.40
CA THR A 296 69.57 -22.37 -3.79
C THR A 296 68.22 -22.95 -4.21
N LYS A 297 68.20 -24.05 -4.97
CA LYS A 297 66.96 -24.75 -5.33
C LYS A 297 66.21 -25.25 -4.10
N ARG A 298 66.92 -25.84 -3.13
CA ARG A 298 66.33 -26.28 -1.86
C ARG A 298 65.74 -25.10 -1.07
N SER A 299 66.50 -24.02 -0.91
CA SER A 299 66.03 -22.83 -0.17
C SER A 299 64.84 -22.15 -0.84
N LYS A 300 64.78 -22.15 -2.18
CA LYS A 300 63.61 -21.67 -2.94
C LYS A 300 62.39 -22.56 -2.71
N ALA A 301 62.56 -23.88 -2.70
CA ALA A 301 61.47 -24.80 -2.39
C ALA A 301 60.97 -24.62 -0.94
N ASP A 302 61.88 -24.39 0.01
CA ASP A 302 61.53 -24.11 1.40
C ASP A 302 60.71 -22.81 1.53
N LEU A 303 61.10 -21.75 0.82
CA LEU A 303 60.32 -20.50 0.75
C LEU A 303 58.93 -20.71 0.15
N GLU A 304 58.83 -21.39 -0.98
CA GLU A 304 57.54 -21.68 -1.61
C GLU A 304 56.65 -22.53 -0.70
N SER A 305 57.20 -23.53 0.00
CA SER A 305 56.45 -24.32 0.99
C SER A 305 55.94 -23.46 2.17
N ALA A 306 56.70 -22.45 2.60
CA ALA A 306 56.28 -21.51 3.63
C ALA A 306 55.13 -20.61 3.14
N LYS A 307 55.21 -20.12 1.89
CA LYS A 307 54.14 -19.33 1.27
C LYS A 307 52.86 -20.13 1.07
N ILE A 308 52.96 -21.38 0.59
CA ILE A 308 51.81 -22.28 0.43
C ILE A 308 51.12 -22.51 1.77
N ARG A 309 51.88 -22.78 2.84
CA ARG A 309 51.31 -22.92 4.20
C ARG A 309 50.59 -21.65 4.67
N LEU A 310 51.14 -20.47 4.40
CA LEU A 310 50.48 -19.20 4.70
C LEU A 310 49.19 -19.03 3.90
N GLN A 311 49.20 -19.37 2.61
CA GLN A 311 48.00 -19.27 1.77
C GLN A 311 46.91 -20.24 2.24
N GLN A 312 47.24 -21.51 2.47
CA GLN A 312 46.31 -22.49 3.02
C GLN A 312 45.71 -22.02 4.34
N ALA A 313 46.53 -21.43 5.23
CA ALA A 313 46.03 -20.86 6.47
C ALA A 313 45.03 -19.72 6.24
N LEU A 314 45.30 -18.81 5.30
CA LEU A 314 44.36 -17.73 4.96
C LEU A 314 43.02 -18.28 4.43
N GLU A 315 43.06 -19.30 3.57
CA GLU A 315 41.85 -19.96 3.06
C GLU A 315 41.06 -20.66 4.19
N THR A 316 41.75 -21.35 5.12
CA THR A 316 41.09 -21.95 6.29
C THR A 316 40.47 -20.91 7.23
N VAL A 317 41.12 -19.75 7.39
CA VAL A 317 40.59 -18.64 8.18
C VAL A 317 39.30 -18.11 7.59
N GLU A 318 39.23 -17.92 6.28
CA GLU A 318 38.01 -17.46 5.60
C GLU A 318 36.83 -18.44 5.82
N GLN A 319 37.09 -19.75 5.70
CA GLN A 319 36.09 -20.78 5.93
C GLN A 319 35.61 -20.81 7.38
N GLU A 320 36.52 -20.85 8.35
CA GLU A 320 36.18 -20.89 9.78
C GLU A 320 35.49 -19.61 10.27
N THR A 321 35.90 -18.45 9.74
CA THR A 321 35.26 -17.17 10.04
C THR A 321 33.83 -17.17 9.52
N SER A 322 33.60 -17.67 8.29
CA SER A 322 32.25 -17.80 7.73
C SER A 322 31.36 -18.72 8.56
N VAL A 323 31.89 -19.84 9.06
CA VAL A 323 31.16 -20.74 9.97
C VAL A 323 30.82 -20.05 11.30
N SER A 324 31.76 -19.30 11.87
CA SER A 324 31.57 -18.58 13.13
C SER A 324 30.53 -17.45 13.00
N ILE A 325 30.59 -16.68 11.90
CA ILE A 325 29.60 -15.65 11.56
C ILE A 325 28.21 -16.27 11.36
N ASN A 326 28.12 -17.38 10.63
CA ASN A 326 26.84 -18.08 10.45
C ASN A 326 26.26 -18.54 11.79
N SER A 327 27.10 -19.02 12.72
CA SER A 327 26.66 -19.36 14.08
C SER A 327 26.14 -18.14 14.85
N GLU A 328 26.80 -16.97 14.73
CA GLU A 328 26.32 -15.72 15.34
C GLU A 328 24.98 -15.27 14.74
N ILE A 329 24.83 -15.32 13.40
CA ILE A 329 23.57 -14.98 12.72
C ILE A 329 22.43 -15.90 13.18
N GLN A 330 22.69 -17.20 13.35
CA GLN A 330 21.70 -18.14 13.88
C GLN A 330 21.31 -17.81 15.32
N ALA A 331 22.28 -17.48 16.18
CA ALA A 331 22.02 -17.07 17.55
C ALA A 331 21.25 -15.73 17.62
N GLN A 332 21.60 -14.77 16.76
CA GLN A 332 20.91 -13.48 16.64
C GLN A 332 19.47 -13.66 16.14
N SER A 333 19.25 -14.55 15.16
CA SER A 333 17.92 -14.91 14.68
C SER A 333 17.10 -15.62 15.78
N GLY A 334 17.76 -16.44 16.61
CA GLY A 334 17.17 -17.03 17.81
C GLY A 334 16.74 -15.98 18.84
N LEU A 335 17.58 -14.97 19.08
CA LEU A 335 17.27 -13.83 19.95
C LEU A 335 16.06 -13.06 19.44
N LEU A 336 16.05 -12.67 18.16
CA LEU A 336 14.94 -11.93 17.56
C LEU A 336 13.61 -12.70 17.66
N ARG A 337 13.62 -14.01 17.41
CA ARG A 337 12.42 -14.85 17.59
C ARG A 337 11.92 -14.86 19.03
N ALA A 338 12.84 -14.95 20.00
CA ALA A 338 12.49 -14.89 21.41
C ALA A 338 11.94 -13.51 21.82
N GLU A 339 12.51 -12.42 21.29
CA GLU A 339 12.02 -11.05 21.49
C GLU A 339 10.62 -10.86 20.90
N SER A 340 10.39 -11.30 19.66
CA SER A 340 9.06 -11.22 19.03
C SER A 340 8.02 -12.07 19.78
N ALA A 341 8.41 -13.26 20.26
CA ALA A 341 7.54 -14.09 21.08
C ALA A 341 7.17 -13.41 22.40
N LEU A 342 8.15 -12.82 23.10
CA LEU A 342 7.90 -12.05 24.32
C LEU A 342 6.97 -10.86 24.03
N GLN A 343 7.22 -10.10 22.96
CA GLN A 343 6.35 -8.98 22.57
C GLN A 343 4.91 -9.42 22.32
N SER A 344 4.71 -10.54 21.62
CA SER A 344 3.35 -11.05 21.36
C SER A 344 2.60 -11.44 22.64
N ILE A 345 3.33 -11.90 23.66
CA ILE A 345 2.76 -12.25 24.97
C ILE A 345 2.55 -10.99 25.81
N ASP A 346 3.44 -10.00 25.73
CA ASP A 346 3.24 -8.70 26.38
C ASP A 346 2.02 -7.97 25.80
N ASP A 347 1.76 -8.08 24.48
CA ASP A 347 0.55 -7.57 23.84
C ASP A 347 -0.70 -8.32 24.32
N GLU A 348 -0.62 -9.65 24.46
CA GLU A 348 -1.71 -10.49 25.01
C GLU A 348 -2.01 -10.11 26.46
N LEU A 349 -0.97 -9.87 27.27
CA LEU A 349 -1.10 -9.37 28.63
C LEU A 349 -1.72 -7.97 28.66
N GLY A 350 -1.40 -7.12 27.69
CA GLY A 350 -2.05 -5.82 27.53
C GLY A 350 -3.54 -5.91 27.20
N TRP A 351 -4.00 -6.99 26.57
CA TRP A 351 -5.40 -7.23 26.25
C TRP A 351 -6.22 -7.81 27.41
N THR A 352 -5.60 -8.29 28.50
CA THR A 352 -6.34 -8.70 29.71
C THR A 352 -7.00 -7.50 30.39
N VAL A 353 -6.47 -6.29 30.15
CA VAL A 353 -7.04 -5.03 30.61
C VAL A 353 -7.88 -4.41 29.50
N VAL A 354 -9.20 -4.51 29.62
CA VAL A 354 -10.13 -3.95 28.63
C VAL A 354 -10.39 -2.48 28.94
N LYS A 355 -10.17 -1.61 27.95
CA LYS A 355 -10.30 -0.16 28.06
C LYS A 355 -11.37 0.40 27.13
N ALA A 356 -11.94 1.55 27.50
CA ALA A 356 -12.96 2.23 26.70
C ALA A 356 -12.38 2.80 25.38
N PRO A 357 -12.92 2.44 24.19
CA PRO A 357 -12.49 3.01 22.91
C PRO A 357 -12.95 4.46 22.70
N LEU A 358 -14.01 4.89 23.38
CA LEU A 358 -14.60 6.24 23.32
C LEU A 358 -15.18 6.63 24.68
N SER A 359 -15.39 7.93 24.89
CA SER A 359 -16.09 8.45 26.06
C SER A 359 -17.60 8.41 25.84
N GLY A 360 -18.37 7.89 26.79
CA GLY A 360 -19.82 7.73 26.67
C GLY A 360 -20.41 7.00 27.88
N ARG A 361 -21.71 6.67 27.82
CA ARG A 361 -22.35 5.86 28.86
C ARG A 361 -22.41 4.39 28.47
N VAL A 362 -22.27 3.51 29.46
CA VAL A 362 -22.44 2.06 29.29
C VAL A 362 -23.94 1.77 29.17
N THR A 363 -24.41 1.44 27.97
CA THR A 363 -25.84 1.24 27.68
C THR A 363 -26.30 -0.19 27.85
N ARG A 364 -25.36 -1.15 27.82
CA ARG A 364 -25.63 -2.56 28.05
C ARG A 364 -24.36 -3.23 28.56
N LEU A 365 -24.49 -3.99 29.65
CA LEU A 365 -23.46 -4.90 30.13
C LEU A 365 -23.98 -6.34 29.98
N ALA A 366 -23.23 -7.19 29.29
CA ALA A 366 -23.66 -8.55 28.95
C ALA A 366 -23.02 -9.66 29.80
N PHE A 367 -22.06 -9.31 30.67
CA PHE A 367 -21.33 -10.26 31.49
C PHE A 367 -21.18 -9.76 32.92
N GLU A 368 -21.06 -10.70 33.86
CA GLU A 368 -20.84 -10.45 35.28
C GLU A 368 -19.42 -10.88 35.72
N GLU A 369 -18.98 -10.42 36.91
CA GLU A 369 -17.74 -10.88 37.51
C GLU A 369 -17.76 -12.42 37.71
N GLY A 370 -16.66 -13.08 37.36
CA GLY A 370 -16.55 -14.55 37.38
C GLY A 370 -17.06 -15.27 36.12
N GLU A 371 -17.64 -14.57 35.15
CA GLU A 371 -17.99 -15.18 33.86
C GLU A 371 -16.79 -15.24 32.89
N ILE A 372 -16.80 -16.24 32.00
CA ILE A 372 -15.73 -16.46 31.03
C ILE A 372 -16.07 -15.76 29.71
N VAL A 373 -15.22 -14.81 29.33
CA VAL A 373 -15.31 -14.12 28.03
C VAL A 373 -14.51 -14.90 26.99
N MET A 374 -15.08 -15.05 25.79
CA MET A 374 -14.40 -15.64 24.65
C MET A 374 -13.82 -14.54 23.75
N GLY A 375 -12.52 -14.62 23.45
CA GLY A 375 -11.83 -13.67 22.59
C GLY A 375 -12.30 -13.71 21.13
N SER A 376 -12.41 -12.53 20.51
CA SER A 376 -12.89 -12.37 19.13
C SER A 376 -11.90 -12.81 18.04
N ARG A 377 -10.68 -13.21 18.42
CA ARG A 377 -9.60 -13.63 17.49
C ARG A 377 -9.56 -15.13 17.18
N SER A 378 -10.49 -15.93 17.72
CA SER A 378 -10.60 -17.34 17.35
C SER A 378 -11.03 -17.45 15.88
N GLY A 379 -10.16 -18.03 15.03
CA GLY A 379 -10.14 -17.91 13.56
C GLY A 379 -11.30 -18.53 12.76
N TYR A 380 -12.49 -18.67 13.32
CA TYR A 380 -13.65 -19.22 12.62
C TYR A 380 -14.94 -18.48 12.97
N GLY A 381 -15.18 -17.31 12.34
CA GLY A 381 -16.51 -16.71 12.11
C GLY A 381 -17.43 -16.38 13.30
N SER A 382 -17.10 -16.81 14.51
CA SER A 382 -17.82 -16.58 15.75
C SER A 382 -17.04 -15.52 16.51
N GLN A 383 -17.35 -14.25 16.23
CA GLN A 383 -16.93 -13.18 17.10
C GLN A 383 -17.59 -13.41 18.46
N GLY A 384 -16.81 -13.41 19.53
CA GLY A 384 -17.34 -13.49 20.89
C GLY A 384 -18.39 -12.39 21.13
N PRO A 385 -19.34 -12.61 22.06
CA PRO A 385 -20.34 -11.60 22.37
C PRO A 385 -19.67 -10.29 22.80
N ALA A 386 -20.29 -9.15 22.48
CA ALA A 386 -19.87 -7.88 23.05
C ALA A 386 -19.99 -7.93 24.57
N ILE A 387 -18.91 -7.57 25.27
CA ILE A 387 -18.90 -7.55 26.74
C ILE A 387 -19.83 -6.44 27.23
N LEU A 388 -19.67 -5.27 26.62
CA LEU A 388 -20.48 -4.10 26.90
C LEU A 388 -20.62 -3.22 25.65
N VAL A 389 -21.58 -2.31 25.70
CA VAL A 389 -21.80 -1.30 24.66
C VAL A 389 -21.64 0.08 25.28
N ILE A 390 -20.79 0.91 24.68
CA ILE A 390 -20.62 2.31 25.06
C ILE A 390 -21.25 3.16 23.97
N SER A 391 -22.15 4.05 24.38
CA SER A 391 -22.84 4.96 23.47
C SER A 391 -22.67 6.42 23.91
N ASP A 392 -22.48 7.30 22.94
CA ASP A 392 -22.52 8.74 23.19
C ASP A 392 -23.97 9.22 23.14
N LEU A 393 -24.54 9.52 24.31
CA LEU A 393 -25.92 9.99 24.45
C LEU A 393 -26.10 11.49 24.18
N SER A 394 -25.00 12.22 23.94
CA SER A 394 -25.05 13.66 23.67
C SER A 394 -25.72 13.98 22.33
N LYS A 395 -25.69 13.03 21.40
CA LYS A 395 -26.25 13.15 20.05
C LYS A 395 -27.12 11.94 19.76
N MET A 396 -28.43 12.18 19.76
CA MET A 396 -29.43 11.15 19.50
C MET A 396 -30.05 11.35 18.13
N VAL A 397 -30.30 10.24 17.44
CA VAL A 397 -30.94 10.22 16.13
C VAL A 397 -32.19 9.35 16.18
N VAL A 398 -33.23 9.76 15.46
CA VAL A 398 -34.40 8.91 15.23
C VAL A 398 -34.22 8.22 13.89
N LYS A 399 -34.23 6.89 13.90
CA LYS A 399 -34.29 6.08 12.69
C LYS A 399 -35.74 5.75 12.41
N THR A 400 -36.26 6.33 11.34
CA THR A 400 -37.63 6.11 10.87
C THR A 400 -37.62 5.43 9.51
N ARG A 401 -38.71 4.74 9.15
CA ARG A 401 -38.85 4.05 7.88
C ARG A 401 -39.97 4.70 7.08
N ILE A 402 -39.62 5.34 5.98
CA ILE A 402 -40.56 6.07 5.12
C ILE A 402 -40.89 5.22 3.90
N ASN A 403 -42.17 5.15 3.56
CA ASN A 403 -42.67 4.41 2.40
C ASN A 403 -42.13 4.97 1.06
N GLU A 404 -41.89 4.10 0.06
CA GLU A 404 -41.46 4.45 -1.30
C GLU A 404 -42.33 5.53 -1.98
N ALA A 405 -43.63 5.56 -1.71
CA ALA A 405 -44.52 6.58 -2.29
C ALA A 405 -44.26 8.00 -1.72
N GLU A 406 -43.69 8.09 -0.52
CA GLU A 406 -43.53 9.34 0.23
C GLU A 406 -42.07 9.82 0.29
N ILE A 407 -41.10 8.91 0.17
CA ILE A 407 -39.66 9.25 0.20
C ILE A 407 -39.25 10.25 -0.89
N SER A 408 -39.94 10.25 -2.04
CA SER A 408 -39.70 11.22 -3.12
C SER A 408 -39.90 12.68 -2.70
N LYS A 409 -40.62 12.91 -1.61
CA LYS A 409 -40.94 14.24 -1.08
C LYS A 409 -40.01 14.66 0.08
N VAL A 410 -39.17 13.75 0.56
CA VAL A 410 -38.25 13.98 1.66
C VAL A 410 -36.87 14.34 1.11
N ALA A 411 -36.26 15.37 1.67
CA ALA A 411 -34.94 15.86 1.26
C ALA A 411 -34.03 16.06 2.48
N LEU A 412 -32.72 15.93 2.25
CA LEU A 412 -31.71 16.23 3.26
C LEU A 412 -31.85 17.70 3.72
N GLY A 413 -31.81 17.92 5.03
CA GLY A 413 -31.96 19.23 5.66
C GLY A 413 -33.40 19.68 5.96
N GLN A 414 -34.40 18.84 5.68
CA GLN A 414 -35.79 19.15 6.07
C GLN A 414 -35.97 19.14 7.58
N GLN A 415 -36.79 20.06 8.07
CA GLN A 415 -37.16 20.16 9.48
C GLN A 415 -38.20 19.10 9.84
N ALA A 416 -37.99 18.45 10.98
CA ALA A 416 -38.88 17.43 11.53
C ALA A 416 -39.28 17.80 12.95
N GLU A 417 -40.55 17.57 13.27
CA GLU A 417 -41.09 17.67 14.61
C GLU A 417 -41.15 16.26 15.21
N ILE A 418 -40.46 16.04 16.33
CA ILE A 418 -40.31 14.73 16.96
C ILE A 418 -41.02 14.77 18.31
N THR A 419 -41.88 13.77 18.55
CA THR A 419 -42.53 13.54 19.84
C THR A 419 -42.18 12.15 20.32
N ILE A 420 -41.74 12.04 21.57
CA ILE A 420 -41.28 10.78 22.15
C ILE A 420 -42.39 10.25 23.05
N ASP A 421 -42.73 8.97 22.94
CA ASP A 421 -43.86 8.39 23.69
C ASP A 421 -43.69 8.51 25.21
N ALA A 422 -42.45 8.45 25.70
CA ALA A 422 -42.11 8.67 27.11
C ALA A 422 -42.35 10.12 27.56
N TYR A 423 -42.34 11.08 26.64
CA TYR A 423 -42.50 12.51 26.88
C TYR A 423 -43.53 13.14 25.93
N PRO A 424 -44.82 12.79 26.04
CA PRO A 424 -45.84 13.14 25.04
C PRO A 424 -46.16 14.63 24.95
N ASN A 425 -45.77 15.43 25.95
CA ASN A 425 -46.01 16.88 26.00
C ASN A 425 -44.79 17.71 25.55
N LEU A 426 -43.69 17.05 25.15
CA LEU A 426 -42.47 17.72 24.68
C LEU A 426 -42.33 17.54 23.17
N LEU A 427 -42.10 18.66 22.48
CA LEU A 427 -41.82 18.69 21.06
C LEU A 427 -40.34 18.95 20.85
N PHE A 428 -39.65 18.01 20.23
CA PHE A 428 -38.25 18.13 19.85
C PHE A 428 -38.17 18.54 18.38
N SER A 429 -37.28 19.48 18.07
CA SER A 429 -36.94 19.82 16.70
C SER A 429 -35.80 18.92 16.23
N GLY A 430 -35.90 18.40 15.02
CA GLY A 430 -34.85 17.61 14.39
C GLY A 430 -34.68 17.96 12.91
N GLU A 431 -33.58 17.50 12.33
CA GLU A 431 -33.25 17.72 10.93
C GLU A 431 -32.93 16.39 10.25
N VAL A 432 -33.39 16.22 9.02
CA VAL A 432 -33.09 15.02 8.22
C VAL A 432 -31.63 15.05 7.76
N THR A 433 -30.78 14.22 8.36
CA THR A 433 -29.33 14.20 8.08
C THR A 433 -28.92 13.11 7.11
N GLU A 434 -29.65 11.99 7.06
CA GLU A 434 -29.32 10.88 6.16
C GLU A 434 -30.59 10.23 5.62
N ILE A 435 -30.56 9.89 4.33
CA ILE A 435 -31.56 9.07 3.65
C ILE A 435 -30.83 7.88 3.07
N ALA A 436 -31.14 6.67 3.56
CA ALA A 436 -30.48 5.46 3.12
C ALA A 436 -30.70 5.25 1.61
N PRO A 437 -29.63 5.03 0.81
CA PRO A 437 -29.75 4.88 -0.64
C PRO A 437 -30.38 3.55 -1.06
N SER A 438 -30.42 2.57 -0.14
CA SER A 438 -31.04 1.27 -0.34
C SER A 438 -32.35 1.15 0.43
N ALA A 439 -33.41 0.72 -0.26
CA ALA A 439 -34.64 0.33 0.42
C ALA A 439 -34.45 -0.97 1.19
N ASN A 440 -34.98 -1.02 2.41
CA ASN A 440 -35.09 -2.26 3.14
C ASN A 440 -36.37 -2.96 2.67
N THR A 441 -36.26 -3.94 1.78
CA THR A 441 -37.39 -4.81 1.46
C THR A 441 -37.59 -5.71 2.66
N GLY A 442 -38.43 -5.25 3.59
CA GLY A 442 -38.70 -5.96 4.84
C GLY A 442 -38.93 -7.44 4.56
N GLN A 443 -38.11 -8.29 5.17
CA GLN A 443 -38.24 -9.75 5.12
C GLN A 443 -39.41 -10.14 6.04
N GLY A 444 -40.62 -9.71 5.67
CA GLY A 444 -41.85 -9.83 6.45
C GLY A 444 -43.06 -9.57 5.56
N SER A 445 -44.15 -10.28 5.83
CA SER A 445 -45.35 -10.55 5.01
C SER A 445 -46.17 -9.37 4.43
N SER A 446 -45.65 -8.14 4.41
CA SER A 446 -46.36 -6.96 3.90
C SER A 446 -45.82 -6.36 2.60
N GLY A 447 -44.62 -6.76 2.12
CA GLY A 447 -44.12 -6.35 0.79
C GLY A 447 -44.01 -4.83 0.57
N VAL A 448 -44.05 -4.02 1.63
CA VAL A 448 -43.93 -2.56 1.56
C VAL A 448 -42.45 -2.22 1.50
N VAL A 449 -42.06 -1.55 0.42
CA VAL A 449 -40.71 -1.00 0.23
C VAL A 449 -40.60 0.27 1.09
N ALA A 450 -39.66 0.28 2.02
CA ALA A 450 -39.41 1.44 2.88
C ALA A 450 -37.92 1.80 2.90
N PHE A 451 -37.65 3.11 2.95
CA PHE A 451 -36.33 3.68 3.05
C PHE A 451 -36.07 4.13 4.49
N GLU A 452 -34.91 3.81 5.02
CA GLU A 452 -34.50 4.26 6.34
C GLU A 452 -34.05 5.72 6.23
N VAL A 453 -34.61 6.57 7.09
CA VAL A 453 -34.27 7.99 7.18
C VAL A 453 -33.81 8.27 8.61
N VAL A 454 -32.65 8.90 8.73
CA VAL A 454 -32.04 9.27 10.00
C VAL A 454 -32.26 10.76 10.22
N ILE A 455 -32.79 11.08 11.39
CA ILE A 455 -33.15 12.44 11.78
C ILE A 455 -32.42 12.76 13.07
N GLU A 456 -31.51 13.73 13.03
CA GLU A 456 -30.76 14.18 14.20
C GLU A 456 -31.64 15.10 15.05
N ILE A 457 -31.73 14.81 16.35
CA ILE A 457 -32.47 15.65 17.29
C ILE A 457 -31.57 16.81 17.71
N ALA A 458 -32.09 18.03 17.63
CA ALA A 458 -31.42 19.19 18.19
C ALA A 458 -31.25 19.03 19.71
N THR A 459 -30.03 19.32 20.21
CA THR A 459 -29.61 19.13 21.61
C THR A 459 -30.75 19.31 22.61
N SER A 460 -31.04 18.24 23.35
CA SER A 460 -32.10 18.18 24.36
C SER A 460 -31.53 18.36 25.76
N GLU A 461 -32.19 19.14 26.62
CA GLU A 461 -31.88 19.23 28.06
C GLU A 461 -32.35 17.97 28.84
N TYR A 462 -33.13 17.11 28.19
CA TYR A 462 -33.64 15.86 28.75
C TYR A 462 -32.76 14.69 28.36
N GLU A 463 -32.53 13.79 29.32
CA GLU A 463 -31.82 12.55 29.10
C GLU A 463 -32.69 11.58 28.28
N LEU A 464 -32.31 11.42 27.02
CA LEU A 464 -32.98 10.53 26.09
C LEU A 464 -32.28 9.16 26.10
N LEU A 465 -33.05 8.08 26.22
CA LEU A 465 -32.50 6.73 26.26
C LEU A 465 -32.63 6.04 24.90
N PRO A 466 -31.59 5.31 24.46
CA PRO A 466 -31.69 4.44 23.29
C PRO A 466 -32.86 3.45 23.40
N GLY A 467 -33.55 3.20 22.29
CA GLY A 467 -34.67 2.27 22.21
C GLY A 467 -36.05 2.88 22.49
N MET A 468 -36.15 4.17 22.84
CA MET A 468 -37.43 4.87 22.92
C MET A 468 -38.11 4.96 21.54
N SER A 469 -39.43 4.77 21.50
CA SER A 469 -40.23 5.02 20.30
C SER A 469 -40.55 6.51 20.17
N ALA A 470 -40.40 7.03 18.96
CA ALA A 470 -40.65 8.42 18.63
C ALA A 470 -41.56 8.52 17.40
N ASN A 471 -42.56 9.41 17.46
CA ASN A 471 -43.35 9.81 16.31
C ASN A 471 -42.68 11.03 15.68
N VAL A 472 -42.42 10.94 14.38
CA VAL A 472 -41.74 11.96 13.60
C VAL A 472 -42.73 12.50 12.58
N ASP A 473 -42.96 13.81 12.65
CA ASP A 473 -43.69 14.58 11.66
C ASP A 473 -42.68 15.39 10.81
N ILE A 474 -42.33 14.88 9.63
CA ILE A 474 -41.41 15.55 8.70
C ILE A 474 -42.17 16.61 7.91
N ILE A 475 -41.70 17.85 7.93
CA ILE A 475 -42.34 18.97 7.22
C ILE A 475 -41.88 18.96 5.77
N VAL A 476 -42.78 18.56 4.87
CA VAL A 476 -42.51 18.42 3.42
C VAL A 476 -42.87 19.68 2.65
N PHE A 477 -43.90 20.38 3.10
CA PHE A 477 -44.39 21.60 2.49
C PHE A 477 -44.83 22.57 3.59
N ASP A 478 -44.38 23.81 3.51
CA ASP A 478 -44.72 24.86 4.46
C ASP A 478 -44.81 26.20 3.72
N GLU A 479 -46.04 26.61 3.39
CA GLU A 479 -46.29 27.91 2.79
C GLU A 479 -47.33 28.71 3.57
N VAL A 480 -47.00 29.98 3.85
CA VAL A 480 -47.77 30.85 4.74
C VAL A 480 -48.97 31.51 4.04
N SER A 481 -49.00 31.53 2.70
CA SER A 481 -49.96 32.35 1.94
C SER A 481 -50.67 31.59 0.81
N VAL A 482 -51.34 30.49 1.12
CA VAL A 482 -52.11 29.69 0.16
C VAL A 482 -53.62 29.93 0.32
N LEU A 483 -54.36 30.03 -0.79
CA LEU A 483 -55.83 30.13 -0.77
C LEU A 483 -56.45 28.77 -0.42
N GLN A 484 -57.19 28.70 0.68
CA GLN A 484 -57.73 27.44 1.20
C GLN A 484 -59.26 27.44 1.20
N LEU A 485 -59.83 26.27 0.90
CA LEU A 485 -61.25 25.97 1.00
C LEU A 485 -61.45 24.57 1.63
N PRO A 486 -62.51 24.39 2.44
CA PRO A 486 -62.90 23.06 2.92
C PRO A 486 -63.13 22.11 1.75
N ILE A 487 -62.65 20.86 1.86
CA ILE A 487 -62.77 19.88 0.77
C ILE A 487 -64.24 19.58 0.41
N GLU A 488 -65.14 19.72 1.38
CA GLU A 488 -66.58 19.52 1.21
C GLU A 488 -67.24 20.56 0.30
N ALA A 489 -66.58 21.69 0.07
CA ALA A 489 -67.06 22.76 -0.79
C ALA A 489 -66.99 22.40 -2.29
N VAL A 490 -66.20 21.39 -2.66
CA VAL A 490 -66.03 20.94 -4.05
C VAL A 490 -67.04 19.84 -4.36
N ILE A 491 -68.01 20.16 -5.20
CA ILE A 491 -69.06 19.24 -5.65
C ILE A 491 -68.60 18.52 -6.92
N VAL A 492 -68.53 17.19 -6.85
CA VAL A 492 -68.26 16.34 -8.01
C VAL A 492 -69.58 15.92 -8.64
N SER A 493 -69.74 16.11 -9.94
CA SER A 493 -70.88 15.55 -10.68
C SER A 493 -70.44 14.97 -12.01
N GLU A 494 -71.01 13.80 -12.34
CA GLU A 494 -70.95 13.23 -13.69
C GLU A 494 -71.99 13.91 -14.56
N MET A 495 -71.55 14.61 -15.60
CA MET A 495 -72.40 15.35 -16.52
C MET A 495 -72.12 14.91 -17.95
N LEU A 496 -73.16 14.85 -18.79
CA LEU A 496 -73.00 14.64 -20.22
C LEU A 496 -72.59 15.96 -20.87
N THR A 497 -71.51 15.94 -21.62
CA THR A 497 -70.97 17.10 -22.34
C THR A 497 -71.05 16.81 -23.83
N ALA A 498 -71.83 17.64 -24.54
CA ALA A 498 -71.89 17.66 -25.98
C ALA A 498 -70.80 18.59 -26.50
N ASN A 499 -69.74 18.02 -27.06
CA ASN A 499 -68.72 18.80 -27.76
C ASN A 499 -69.21 19.04 -29.18
N VAL A 500 -69.54 20.28 -29.52
CA VAL A 500 -70.23 20.68 -30.75
C VAL A 500 -69.27 21.43 -31.67
N THR A 501 -69.33 21.14 -32.96
CA THR A 501 -68.62 21.90 -33.99
C THR A 501 -69.52 22.98 -34.57
N VAL A 502 -69.19 24.25 -34.32
CA VAL A 502 -69.90 25.43 -34.80
C VAL A 502 -68.99 26.23 -35.74
N SER A 503 -69.53 26.73 -36.83
CA SER A 503 -68.78 27.54 -37.80
C SER A 503 -68.31 28.87 -37.19
N ASN A 504 -67.15 29.39 -37.62
CA ASN A 504 -66.59 30.66 -37.11
C ASN A 504 -67.50 31.89 -37.27
N VAL A 505 -68.45 31.84 -38.22
CA VAL A 505 -69.44 32.92 -38.41
C VAL A 505 -70.53 32.88 -37.33
N ASP A 506 -70.92 31.69 -36.88
CA ASP A 506 -72.01 31.47 -35.92
C ASP A 506 -71.53 31.44 -34.46
N LEU A 507 -70.21 31.28 -34.25
CA LEU A 507 -69.56 31.31 -32.94
C LEU A 507 -69.82 32.60 -32.14
N GLY A 508 -69.97 33.74 -32.83
CA GLY A 508 -70.29 35.02 -32.19
C GLY A 508 -71.69 35.12 -31.58
N LEU A 509 -72.57 34.13 -31.84
CA LEU A 509 -73.93 34.07 -31.31
C LEU A 509 -74.01 33.38 -29.93
N LEU A 510 -72.91 32.76 -29.48
CA LEU A 510 -72.84 31.95 -28.26
C LEU A 510 -71.96 32.64 -27.20
N VAL A 511 -72.42 32.67 -25.96
CA VAL A 511 -71.68 33.18 -24.79
C VAL A 511 -71.57 32.09 -23.73
N PRO A 512 -70.43 31.93 -23.02
CA PRO A 512 -70.33 30.98 -21.92
C PRO A 512 -71.41 31.20 -20.84
N ASN A 513 -71.91 30.11 -20.26
CA ASN A 513 -73.04 30.07 -19.32
C ASN A 513 -74.40 30.53 -19.89
N GLN A 514 -74.54 30.65 -21.21
CA GLN A 514 -75.83 30.93 -21.85
C GLN A 514 -76.71 29.67 -21.92
N SER A 515 -77.97 29.78 -21.51
CA SER A 515 -78.97 28.71 -21.65
C SER A 515 -79.37 28.52 -23.11
N VAL A 516 -79.26 27.29 -23.60
CA VAL A 516 -79.58 26.87 -24.97
C VAL A 516 -80.33 25.54 -24.93
N THR A 517 -81.23 25.34 -25.89
CA THR A 517 -81.97 24.09 -26.02
C THR A 517 -81.33 23.24 -27.11
N LEU A 518 -80.83 22.07 -26.71
CA LEU A 518 -80.27 21.06 -27.59
C LEU A 518 -81.39 20.13 -28.06
N GLU A 519 -81.65 20.11 -29.36
CA GLU A 519 -82.60 19.21 -29.99
C GLU A 519 -81.85 18.13 -30.79
N THR A 520 -82.19 16.87 -30.57
CA THR A 520 -81.61 15.76 -31.34
C THR A 520 -82.33 15.59 -32.68
N LEU A 521 -81.73 14.91 -33.66
CA LEU A 521 -82.37 14.58 -34.94
C LEU A 521 -83.71 13.81 -34.80
N VAL A 522 -83.97 13.19 -33.64
CA VAL A 522 -85.21 12.45 -33.33
C VAL A 522 -86.30 13.38 -32.74
N GLY A 523 -86.02 14.68 -32.62
CA GLY A 523 -86.97 15.71 -32.15
C GLY A 523 -87.08 15.84 -30.63
N GLU A 524 -86.21 15.20 -29.87
CA GLU A 524 -86.15 15.34 -28.41
C GLU A 524 -85.33 16.58 -28.02
N LYS A 525 -85.89 17.39 -27.11
CA LYS A 525 -85.31 18.67 -26.66
C LYS A 525 -84.78 18.57 -25.24
N TYR A 526 -83.58 19.10 -25.03
CA TYR A 526 -82.84 19.04 -23.79
C TYR A 526 -82.36 20.44 -23.40
N GLU A 527 -82.71 20.86 -22.17
CA GLU A 527 -82.16 22.07 -21.58
C GLU A 527 -80.66 21.90 -21.36
N SER A 528 -79.91 22.83 -21.93
CA SER A 528 -78.45 22.79 -21.96
C SER A 528 -77.89 24.19 -21.72
N THR A 529 -76.61 24.25 -21.39
CA THR A 529 -75.90 25.52 -21.18
C THR A 529 -74.59 25.48 -21.95
N VAL A 530 -74.23 26.58 -22.60
CA VAL A 530 -72.94 26.68 -23.28
C VAL A 530 -71.83 26.70 -22.22
N GLY A 531 -70.93 25.74 -22.30
CA GLY A 531 -69.72 25.64 -21.49
C GLY A 531 -68.58 26.45 -22.10
N LYS A 532 -67.47 25.77 -22.41
CA LYS A 532 -66.30 26.41 -23.01
C LYS A 532 -66.48 26.65 -24.52
N ILE A 533 -66.11 27.84 -24.97
CA ILE A 533 -66.00 28.17 -26.39
C ILE A 533 -64.51 28.35 -26.71
N ASN A 534 -63.99 27.60 -27.66
CA ASN A 534 -62.60 27.68 -28.10
C ASN A 534 -62.52 28.03 -29.58
N ALA A 535 -62.42 29.32 -29.87
CA ALA A 535 -62.43 29.85 -31.24
C ALA A 535 -61.23 29.43 -32.09
N ASN A 536 -60.18 28.86 -31.50
CA ASN A 536 -58.95 28.45 -32.18
C ASN A 536 -58.97 26.99 -32.70
N ILE A 537 -60.09 26.27 -32.54
CA ILE A 537 -60.22 24.86 -32.93
C ILE A 537 -61.31 24.73 -34.01
N ASP A 538 -61.04 23.95 -35.05
CA ASP A 538 -61.95 23.80 -36.22
C ASP A 538 -63.06 22.73 -36.01
N ARG A 539 -62.95 21.89 -34.99
CA ARG A 539 -63.94 20.85 -34.63
C ARG A 539 -64.15 20.82 -33.12
N HIS A 540 -65.36 20.50 -32.69
CA HIS A 540 -65.71 20.38 -31.26
C HIS A 540 -65.35 21.63 -30.46
N ASN A 541 -65.51 22.78 -31.09
CA ASN A 541 -65.03 24.07 -30.61
C ASN A 541 -65.98 24.75 -29.61
N VAL A 542 -67.15 24.17 -29.38
CA VAL A 542 -68.08 24.60 -28.35
C VAL A 542 -68.47 23.40 -27.48
N GLU A 543 -68.16 23.45 -26.18
CA GLU A 543 -68.66 22.50 -25.19
C GLU A 543 -70.06 22.96 -24.76
N VAL A 544 -71.05 22.08 -24.86
CA VAL A 544 -72.42 22.29 -24.39
C VAL A 544 -72.71 21.30 -23.27
N LEU A 545 -73.05 21.83 -22.11
CA LEU A 545 -73.33 21.08 -20.89
C LEU A 545 -74.82 20.72 -20.85
N LEU A 546 -75.14 19.44 -20.76
CA LEU A 546 -76.52 18.97 -20.67
C LEU A 546 -76.95 18.85 -19.20
N ASP A 547 -78.15 19.34 -18.86
CA ASP A 547 -78.66 19.25 -17.50
C ASP A 547 -79.15 17.82 -17.13
N LYS A 548 -79.35 17.55 -15.84
CA LYS A 548 -79.59 16.23 -15.22
C LYS A 548 -80.81 15.45 -15.76
N ASN A 549 -81.71 16.08 -16.49
CA ASN A 549 -82.87 15.43 -17.12
C ASN A 549 -82.60 14.88 -18.53
N SER A 550 -81.33 14.81 -18.96
CA SER A 550 -80.87 14.20 -20.23
C SER A 550 -80.94 12.66 -20.25
N ASN A 551 -81.95 12.07 -19.60
CA ASN A 551 -82.18 10.64 -19.60
C ASN A 551 -82.63 10.16 -20.99
N GLY A 552 -81.76 9.44 -21.69
CA GLY A 552 -82.06 8.86 -23.02
C GLY A 552 -80.97 9.10 -24.06
N LEU A 553 -80.07 10.07 -23.87
CA LEU A 553 -78.95 10.29 -24.80
C LEU A 553 -77.88 9.20 -24.67
N ARG A 554 -77.40 8.72 -25.82
CA ARG A 554 -76.27 7.80 -25.90
C ARG A 554 -74.97 8.58 -26.08
N VAL A 555 -73.94 8.17 -25.34
CA VAL A 555 -72.56 8.64 -25.48
C VAL A 555 -72.04 8.23 -26.87
N GLY A 556 -71.41 9.16 -27.59
CA GLY A 556 -70.87 8.95 -28.94
C GLY A 556 -71.19 10.08 -29.94
N PRO A 557 -70.72 9.94 -31.19
CA PRO A 557 -70.88 10.97 -32.22
C PRO A 557 -72.32 11.02 -32.72
N THR A 558 -72.88 12.23 -32.78
CA THR A 558 -74.26 12.49 -33.21
C THR A 558 -74.38 13.89 -33.82
N SER A 559 -75.51 14.19 -34.46
CA SER A 559 -75.83 15.54 -34.93
C SER A 559 -76.99 16.13 -34.13
N ILE A 560 -76.89 17.41 -33.83
CA ILE A 560 -77.87 18.13 -33.00
C ILE A 560 -78.25 19.48 -33.64
N HIS A 561 -79.35 20.04 -33.16
CA HIS A 561 -79.74 21.41 -33.40
C HIS A 561 -79.65 22.18 -32.08
N LEU A 562 -79.08 23.38 -32.10
CA LEU A 562 -79.01 24.28 -30.96
C LEU A 562 -79.92 25.47 -31.20
N THR A 563 -80.91 25.65 -30.33
CA THR A 563 -81.88 26.73 -30.40
C THR A 563 -81.83 27.59 -29.14
N SER A 564 -82.05 28.88 -29.27
CA SER A 564 -82.21 29.82 -28.15
C SER A 564 -83.51 30.59 -28.35
N GLU A 565 -84.36 30.72 -27.32
CA GLU A 565 -85.66 31.40 -27.39
C GLU A 565 -85.54 32.78 -28.07
N GLY A 566 -85.95 32.85 -29.34
CA GLY A 566 -86.01 34.07 -30.16
C GLY A 566 -84.68 34.63 -30.68
N LYS A 567 -83.51 33.97 -30.50
CA LYS A 567 -82.20 34.54 -30.86
C LYS A 567 -81.49 33.85 -32.04
N PHE A 568 -81.41 32.54 -32.06
CA PHE A 568 -80.79 31.77 -33.16
C PHE A 568 -81.31 30.33 -33.19
N ASP A 569 -81.16 29.72 -34.36
CA ASP A 569 -81.49 28.32 -34.63
C ASP A 569 -80.37 27.74 -35.52
N LEU A 570 -79.44 27.03 -34.89
CA LEU A 570 -78.30 26.39 -35.56
C LEU A 570 -78.61 24.92 -35.75
N ARG A 571 -78.58 24.44 -37.00
CA ARG A 571 -79.05 23.11 -37.35
C ARG A 571 -77.94 22.20 -37.89
N ASP A 572 -78.08 20.89 -37.68
CA ASP A 572 -77.19 19.83 -38.17
C ASP A 572 -75.72 19.98 -37.74
N LEU A 573 -75.52 20.35 -36.47
CA LEU A 573 -74.19 20.52 -35.89
C LEU A 573 -73.59 19.17 -35.50
N SER A 574 -72.39 18.88 -36.01
CA SER A 574 -71.64 17.67 -35.66
C SER A 574 -71.15 17.75 -34.22
N THR A 575 -71.50 16.73 -33.42
CA THR A 575 -71.28 16.72 -31.98
C THR A 575 -70.77 15.36 -31.50
N ASN A 576 -69.92 15.34 -30.47
CA ASN A 576 -69.61 14.12 -29.73
C ASN A 576 -70.05 14.28 -28.28
N ILE A 577 -70.88 13.35 -27.79
CA ILE A 577 -71.38 13.38 -26.42
C ILE A 577 -70.52 12.45 -25.56
N GLU A 578 -69.92 13.01 -24.52
CA GLU A 578 -69.03 12.32 -23.58
C GLU A 578 -69.57 12.43 -22.15
N ALA A 579 -69.26 11.44 -21.31
CA ALA A 579 -69.60 11.46 -19.90
C ALA A 579 -68.33 11.69 -19.08
N GLU A 580 -68.22 12.86 -18.45
CA GLU A 580 -67.04 13.22 -17.67
C GLU A 580 -67.39 13.68 -16.25
N ARG A 581 -66.48 13.39 -15.31
CA ARG A 581 -66.55 13.93 -13.95
C ARG A 581 -66.00 15.35 -13.96
N LYS A 582 -66.85 16.32 -13.62
CA LYS A 582 -66.46 17.72 -13.52
C LYS A 582 -66.64 18.22 -12.07
N TYR A 583 -65.78 19.16 -11.69
CA TYR A 583 -65.71 19.73 -10.35
C TYR A 583 -66.33 21.12 -10.35
N PHE A 584 -67.20 21.36 -9.38
CA PHE A 584 -67.95 22.61 -9.28
C PHE A 584 -67.93 23.12 -7.86
N VAL A 585 -68.03 24.43 -7.75
CA VAL A 585 -68.18 25.15 -6.50
C VAL A 585 -69.35 26.11 -6.66
N GLN A 586 -70.22 26.16 -5.67
CA GLN A 586 -71.41 27.01 -5.75
C GLN A 586 -71.11 28.36 -5.10
N LEU A 587 -71.03 29.40 -5.91
CA LEU A 587 -70.74 30.77 -5.49
C LEU A 587 -72.04 31.50 -5.15
N ASP A 588 -72.06 32.24 -4.05
CA ASP A 588 -73.19 33.12 -3.73
C ASP A 588 -73.18 34.34 -4.67
N ASP A 589 -74.29 34.56 -5.38
CA ASP A 589 -74.43 35.68 -6.31
C ASP A 589 -74.94 36.90 -5.54
N LEU A 590 -74.05 37.85 -5.27
CA LEU A 590 -74.31 39.02 -4.41
C LEU A 590 -75.43 39.94 -4.94
N ASN A 591 -75.99 39.72 -6.13
CA ASN A 591 -76.97 40.60 -6.79
C ASN A 591 -78.36 40.02 -7.12
N ALA A 592 -78.77 38.84 -6.59
CA ALA A 592 -80.10 38.29 -6.86
C ALA A 592 -81.23 38.85 -5.93
N PRO A 593 -82.44 39.21 -6.43
CA PRO A 593 -83.50 39.81 -5.62
C PRO A 593 -84.16 38.81 -4.64
N LYS A 594 -84.18 39.15 -3.34
CA LYS A 594 -84.77 38.32 -2.27
C LYS A 594 -86.31 38.27 -2.35
N LEU A 595 -86.89 37.13 -2.72
CA LEU A 595 -88.34 36.86 -2.68
C LEU A 595 -88.92 36.90 -1.24
N LYS A 596 -89.93 37.76 -1.00
CA LYS A 596 -90.72 37.81 0.24
C LYS A 596 -91.68 36.60 0.33
N LYS A 597 -91.65 35.86 1.44
CA LYS A 597 -92.55 34.71 1.72
C LYS A 597 -93.93 35.19 2.16
N ASP A 598 -94.97 34.94 1.37
CA ASP A 598 -96.36 35.15 1.76
C ASP A 598 -96.93 33.92 2.51
N LYS A 599 -97.58 34.15 3.66
CA LYS A 599 -97.98 33.14 4.65
C LYS A 599 -99.49 32.88 4.62
N THR A 600 -100.05 32.41 3.51
CA THR A 600 -101.40 31.82 3.52
C THR A 600 -101.64 30.88 2.34
N LYS A 601 -101.42 29.56 2.57
CA LYS A 601 -102.26 28.44 2.09
C LYS A 601 -101.60 27.10 2.43
N LYS A 602 -101.98 26.56 3.60
CA LYS A 602 -101.79 25.14 3.95
C LYS A 602 -102.86 24.32 3.21
N ARG A 603 -102.43 23.42 2.32
CA ARG A 603 -102.86 21.99 2.23
C ARG A 603 -102.79 21.47 0.79
N LYS A 604 -102.28 20.22 0.68
CA LYS A 604 -102.29 19.28 -0.46
C LYS A 604 -101.28 19.55 -1.60
N ARG A 605 -100.09 18.95 -1.48
CA ARG A 605 -99.63 17.79 -2.29
C ARG A 605 -98.16 17.51 -1.93
N LYS A 606 -97.92 16.27 -1.51
CA LYS A 606 -96.61 15.67 -1.21
C LYS A 606 -96.17 15.01 -2.52
N LYS A 607 -95.26 15.66 -3.26
CA LYS A 607 -94.45 15.08 -4.33
C LYS A 607 -93.32 16.08 -4.60
N ASP A 608 -92.11 15.59 -4.40
CA ASP A 608 -90.78 16.11 -4.77
C ASP A 608 -90.75 17.55 -5.29
N LYS A 609 -90.49 18.49 -4.39
CA LYS A 609 -89.88 19.77 -4.74
C LYS A 609 -88.40 19.66 -4.38
N ILE A 610 -87.56 19.58 -5.40
CA ILE A 610 -86.12 19.82 -5.30
C ILE A 610 -85.99 21.28 -4.82
N GLU A 611 -85.36 21.49 -3.66
CA GLU A 611 -84.91 22.83 -3.28
C GLU A 611 -83.80 23.20 -4.27
N GLU A 612 -84.07 24.12 -5.19
CA GLU A 612 -83.04 24.75 -6.00
C GLU A 612 -82.02 25.40 -5.06
N LEU A 613 -80.80 24.87 -5.07
CA LEU A 613 -79.66 25.43 -4.37
C LEU A 613 -79.46 26.87 -4.84
N LYS A 614 -79.47 27.83 -3.92
CA LYS A 614 -79.24 29.25 -4.24
C LYS A 614 -77.75 29.48 -4.51
N GLY A 615 -77.45 30.23 -5.56
CA GLY A 615 -76.09 30.60 -5.96
C GLY A 615 -75.71 30.01 -7.32
N THR A 616 -74.75 30.65 -7.99
CA THR A 616 -74.30 30.27 -9.33
C THR A 616 -73.30 29.13 -9.23
N ARG A 617 -73.60 28.02 -9.91
CA ARG A 617 -72.71 26.85 -9.97
C ARG A 617 -71.53 27.16 -10.90
N THR A 618 -70.36 27.39 -10.32
CA THR A 618 -69.13 27.74 -11.06
C THR A 618 -68.24 26.52 -11.18
N ARG A 619 -67.68 26.28 -12.38
CA ARG A 619 -66.73 25.20 -12.63
C ARG A 619 -65.35 25.59 -12.09
N VAL A 620 -64.68 24.62 -11.50
CA VAL A 620 -63.33 24.77 -10.95
C VAL A 620 -62.40 23.77 -11.61
N GLU A 621 -61.19 24.22 -11.95
CA GLU A 621 -60.14 23.36 -12.49
C GLU A 621 -59.25 22.87 -11.37
N VAL A 622 -58.80 21.63 -11.55
CA VAL A 622 -58.28 20.83 -10.46
C VAL A 622 -56.94 20.25 -10.85
N GLY A 623 -55.96 20.40 -9.96
CA GLY A 623 -54.60 19.91 -10.11
C GLY A 623 -54.44 18.52 -9.49
N GLN A 624 -53.36 18.34 -8.72
CA GLN A 624 -53.13 17.07 -8.04
C GLN A 624 -54.13 16.83 -6.90
N ARG A 625 -54.60 15.59 -6.80
CA ARG A 625 -55.50 15.14 -5.74
C ARG A 625 -54.79 14.13 -4.85
N ASN A 626 -54.72 14.42 -3.55
CA ASN A 626 -54.30 13.50 -2.51
C ASN A 626 -55.47 13.15 -1.59
N ASN A 627 -55.26 12.27 -0.61
CA ASN A 627 -56.29 11.89 0.37
C ASN A 627 -56.66 13.02 1.33
N THR A 628 -55.75 13.99 1.56
CA THR A 628 -55.89 15.03 2.58
C THR A 628 -56.16 16.42 2.01
N HIS A 629 -55.84 16.65 0.75
CA HIS A 629 -56.00 17.96 0.11
C HIS A 629 -56.24 17.81 -1.39
N PHE A 630 -56.81 18.87 -1.95
CA PHE A 630 -57.25 18.94 -3.31
C PHE A 630 -56.75 20.26 -3.91
N GLU A 631 -55.88 20.20 -4.92
CA GLU A 631 -55.34 21.40 -5.56
C GLU A 631 -56.37 21.99 -6.55
N ILE A 632 -56.64 23.29 -6.44
CA ILE A 632 -57.51 24.05 -7.35
C ILE A 632 -56.63 25.00 -8.15
N THR A 633 -56.56 24.81 -9.46
CA THR A 633 -55.67 25.57 -10.35
C THR A 633 -56.33 26.83 -10.93
N SER A 634 -57.65 26.81 -11.14
CA SER A 634 -58.39 27.97 -11.63
C SER A 634 -59.89 27.91 -11.28
N GLY A 635 -60.58 29.06 -11.29
CA GLY A 635 -62.04 29.14 -11.12
C GLY A 635 -62.55 29.71 -9.80
N ILE A 636 -61.66 30.11 -8.88
CA ILE A 636 -62.02 30.77 -7.60
C ILE A 636 -61.02 31.88 -7.29
N SER A 637 -61.51 33.01 -6.78
CA SER A 637 -60.70 34.14 -6.31
C SER A 637 -60.75 34.30 -4.79
N SER A 638 -59.73 34.95 -4.23
CA SER A 638 -59.68 35.29 -2.80
C SER A 638 -60.90 36.12 -2.39
N GLY A 639 -61.58 35.74 -1.30
CA GLY A 639 -62.79 36.40 -0.81
C GLY A 639 -64.11 35.92 -1.43
N ALA A 640 -64.07 34.93 -2.34
CA ALA A 640 -65.28 34.31 -2.85
C ALA A 640 -66.03 33.55 -1.73
N VAL A 641 -67.34 33.80 -1.60
CA VAL A 641 -68.23 33.10 -0.67
C VAL A 641 -68.76 31.85 -1.36
N VAL A 642 -68.38 30.71 -0.82
CA VAL A 642 -68.69 29.39 -1.34
C VAL A 642 -69.71 28.71 -0.45
N TYR A 643 -70.73 28.13 -1.07
CA TYR A 643 -71.69 27.30 -0.38
C TYR A 643 -71.09 25.92 -0.07
N VAL A 644 -71.13 25.52 1.20
CA VAL A 644 -70.70 24.18 1.64
C VAL A 644 -71.94 23.31 1.81
N PRO A 645 -72.18 22.36 0.89
CA PRO A 645 -73.34 21.49 0.99
C PRO A 645 -73.26 20.60 2.23
N SER A 646 -74.40 20.39 2.87
CA SER A 646 -74.49 19.47 3.99
C SER A 646 -74.26 18.03 3.52
N LEU A 647 -73.77 17.17 4.42
CA LEU A 647 -73.50 15.75 4.13
C LEU A 647 -74.76 15.01 3.58
N ASP A 648 -75.94 15.42 4.03
CA ASP A 648 -77.24 14.91 3.55
C ASP A 648 -77.57 15.36 2.11
N GLN A 649 -77.08 16.52 1.67
CA GLN A 649 -77.25 17.02 0.30
C GLN A 649 -76.30 16.31 -0.66
N LEU A 650 -75.03 16.12 -0.29
CA LEU A 650 -74.02 15.40 -1.08
C LEU A 650 -74.37 13.91 -1.28
N THR A 651 -74.93 13.26 -0.26
CA THR A 651 -75.31 11.84 -0.33
C THR A 651 -76.62 11.60 -1.09
N ARG A 652 -77.58 12.54 -1.03
CA ARG A 652 -78.83 12.44 -1.80
C ARG A 652 -78.60 12.54 -3.30
N ASP A 653 -77.68 13.41 -3.72
CA ASP A 653 -77.39 13.66 -5.14
C ASP A 653 -76.73 12.45 -5.85
N ASN A 654 -76.01 11.60 -5.09
CA ASN A 654 -75.50 10.32 -5.58
C ASN A 654 -76.49 9.15 -5.41
N SER A 655 -77.48 9.29 -4.51
CA SER A 655 -78.44 8.21 -4.22
C SER A 655 -79.59 8.07 -5.22
N SER A 656 -79.78 9.02 -6.14
CA SER A 656 -80.79 8.91 -7.21
C SER A 656 -80.34 8.06 -8.40
N LYS A 657 -79.14 7.46 -8.33
CA LYS A 657 -78.61 6.49 -9.30
C LYS A 657 -78.12 5.24 -8.55
N ARG A 658 -79.06 4.44 -8.07
CA ARG A 658 -78.87 2.99 -7.93
C ARG A 658 -80.07 2.28 -8.53
#